data_AF-A0A2V8N739-F1
#
_entry.id   AF-A0A2V8N739-F1
#
_cell.length_a   1.000
_cell.length_b   1.000
_cell.length_c   1.000
_cell.angle_alpha   90.00
_cell.angle_beta   90.00
_cell.angle_gamma   90.00
#
_symmetry.space_group_name_H-M   'P 1'
#
loop_
_entity.id
_entity.type
_entity.pdbx_description
1 polymer ?
#
loop_
_entity_poly.entity_id
_entity_poly.type
_entity_poly.pdbx_seq_one_letter_code
_entity_poly.pdbx_strand_id
1 'polypeptide(L)'
;MKNSRRSSPSSSHARLLALLNTEFQSAADQARELFREFLPLGKFNAGFCSKLLSFARQPEVAWEIRRLAVLMIENQTLKLPSDSFDQFDWLFTQLDLKRPGRDEAIVDSVLHEGYSTNDFYDFIPEFLRKLKRLDRVHRKIRGARTSLGALREFIELSRRDCKLSLARYLFSPDEIVAQILSRLQTTDGVIDVDSSEPAYMEQETSRAIERLPDYEAQILNGLRHASKTYWVAESTSSEINSLVEYPLTTVVLVIKPPGSDVEFEIKRAGRKSNTPLNVVYARNGYTVPPSHRLDGGSMQWLLRFEANSASRLALIYRLVHQTEAPLASYVSRSTIYSVPTSEDEVQTLPYFTDADSFGHGFREMRVAMAESVAAFKAEGYGELPVFPGDLGLTAQFINHVNPAQAILCGTSSFRLDKLARYLSSEGAKQYFIDDSPSTWQAQRFADEILEEVLGVYEPPRARYRTHDQYVAAAFSVAGNRVRADAIYLSLVEQIARLWGTLLAVRGHSRGESFVGRNVGLKSFWHNGEWQVRIIFMDHDALEIPGPENKFFYAHGTMPNTFLDERHIWSRLRPDMFATSAVGYLNKIYRAGDDLDAQGQQLARVTLKDAYRKTLREMTVNAQLRALFNQEFIERLCDWDELVHGRLQLNGDKSVNAKWKRKMKRMLSAKRYRREAFDSYVEIIDKYREFLLRNWQLFDIERDPSQMNRQ
;
A
#
# COMPACT_ATOMS: atom_id res chain seq x y z
N MET A 1 26.77 51.19 14.33
CA MET A 1 27.61 50.50 13.32
C MET A 1 27.69 49.02 13.64
N LYS A 2 26.95 48.16 12.91
CA LYS A 2 27.08 46.69 13.03
C LYS A 2 28.17 46.23 12.07
N ASN A 3 29.33 45.84 12.62
CA ASN A 3 30.39 45.17 11.87
C ASN A 3 29.93 43.78 11.44
N SER A 4 29.30 43.72 10.26
CA SER A 4 29.11 42.48 9.50
C SER A 4 30.48 42.00 9.03
N ARG A 5 31.17 41.22 9.88
CA ARG A 5 32.35 40.43 9.48
C ARG A 5 31.92 39.51 8.34
N ARG A 6 32.26 39.87 7.09
CA ARG A 6 32.21 38.96 5.95
C ARG A 6 33.10 37.77 6.29
N SER A 7 32.51 36.59 6.45
CA SER A 7 33.25 35.33 6.54
C SER A 7 34.20 35.24 5.35
N SER A 8 35.48 34.92 5.60
CA SER A 8 36.46 34.80 4.51
C SER A 8 35.97 33.73 3.50
N PRO A 9 36.12 33.95 2.19
CA PRO A 9 35.75 32.98 1.16
C PRO A 9 36.35 31.58 1.41
N SER A 10 37.55 31.53 2.00
CA SER A 10 38.24 30.28 2.37
C SER A 10 37.45 29.40 3.34
N SER A 11 36.64 29.96 4.24
CA SER A 11 35.91 29.16 5.23
C SER A 11 34.70 28.44 4.63
N SER A 12 34.10 28.98 3.57
CA SER A 12 32.92 28.39 2.93
C SER A 12 33.28 27.17 2.08
N HIS A 13 34.37 27.27 1.31
CA HIS A 13 34.89 26.18 0.48
C HIS A 13 35.35 25.00 1.35
N ALA A 14 36.11 25.27 2.42
CA ALA A 14 36.55 24.22 3.34
C ALA A 14 35.38 23.44 3.98
N ARG A 15 34.28 24.12 4.32
CA ARG A 15 33.08 23.46 4.87
C ARG A 15 32.35 22.60 3.85
N LEU A 16 32.29 23.03 2.58
CA LEU A 16 31.74 22.23 1.49
C LEU A 16 32.58 20.96 1.30
N LEU A 17 33.90 21.10 1.24
CA LEU A 17 34.81 19.96 1.10
C LEU A 17 34.64 18.96 2.25
N ALA A 18 34.56 19.45 3.50
CA ALA A 18 34.32 18.61 4.66
C ALA A 18 32.98 17.86 4.54
N LEU A 19 31.90 18.55 4.15
CA LEU A 19 30.60 17.90 3.93
C LEU A 19 30.70 16.79 2.87
N LEU A 20 31.27 17.07 1.69
CA LEU A 20 31.35 16.08 0.62
C LEU A 20 32.22 14.87 0.97
N ASN A 21 33.33 15.09 1.70
CA ASN A 21 34.17 14.01 2.21
C ASN A 21 33.41 13.12 3.19
N THR A 22 32.57 13.69 4.04
CA THR A 22 31.72 12.93 4.98
C THR A 22 30.62 12.15 4.24
N GLU A 23 29.94 12.79 3.29
CA GLU A 23 28.72 12.22 2.69
C GLU A 23 28.98 11.19 1.57
N PHE A 24 30.13 11.27 0.87
CA PHE A 24 30.44 10.42 -0.29
C PHE A 24 31.66 9.51 -0.09
N GLN A 25 32.40 9.65 1.01
CA GLN A 25 33.54 8.79 1.35
C GLN A 25 34.51 8.60 0.17
N SER A 26 34.59 7.38 -0.39
CA SER A 26 35.45 7.03 -1.53
C SER A 26 35.11 7.77 -2.83
N ALA A 27 33.88 8.25 -2.98
CA ALA A 27 33.42 8.99 -4.16
C ALA A 27 33.48 10.52 -3.98
N ALA A 28 34.09 11.01 -2.89
CA ALA A 28 34.13 12.44 -2.58
C ALA A 28 34.76 13.29 -3.70
N ASP A 29 35.76 12.79 -4.41
CA ASP A 29 36.45 13.53 -5.48
C ASP A 29 35.53 13.82 -6.66
N GLN A 30 34.78 12.81 -7.11
CA GLN A 30 33.79 12.94 -8.17
C GLN A 30 32.65 13.87 -7.73
N ALA A 31 32.13 13.71 -6.51
CA ALA A 31 31.11 14.60 -5.97
C ALA A 31 31.60 16.07 -5.92
N ARG A 32 32.84 16.29 -5.49
CA ARG A 32 33.48 17.63 -5.45
C ARG A 32 33.56 18.26 -6.83
N GLU A 33 33.93 17.49 -7.85
CA GLU A 33 33.97 17.96 -9.22
C GLU A 33 32.59 18.36 -9.73
N LEU A 34 31.59 17.49 -9.54
CA LEU A 34 30.21 17.76 -9.95
C LEU A 34 29.64 19.02 -9.27
N PHE A 35 29.81 19.18 -7.95
CA PHE A 35 29.33 20.38 -7.26
C PHE A 35 30.09 21.66 -7.64
N ARG A 36 31.39 21.56 -7.95
CA ARG A 36 32.20 22.70 -8.43
C ARG A 36 31.65 23.24 -9.74
N GLU A 37 31.23 22.36 -10.65
CA GLU A 37 30.65 22.73 -11.93
C GLU A 37 29.16 23.10 -11.84
N PHE A 38 28.39 22.40 -11.01
CA PHE A 38 26.95 22.58 -10.84
C PHE A 38 26.57 23.93 -10.21
N LEU A 39 27.24 24.33 -9.13
CA LEU A 39 26.85 25.52 -8.35
C LEU A 39 27.03 26.86 -9.08
N PRO A 40 28.01 27.05 -9.97
CA PRO A 40 28.05 28.27 -10.79
C PRO A 40 26.90 28.40 -11.81
N LEU A 41 26.21 27.30 -12.17
CA LEU A 41 25.22 27.29 -13.24
C LEU A 41 23.88 27.90 -12.82
N GLY A 42 23.69 29.17 -13.16
CA GLY A 42 22.43 29.91 -12.94
C GLY A 42 21.33 29.66 -13.97
N LYS A 43 21.65 28.98 -15.08
CA LYS A 43 20.72 28.61 -16.16
C LYS A 43 20.99 27.16 -16.57
N PHE A 44 20.06 26.58 -17.32
CA PHE A 44 20.26 25.29 -17.97
C PHE A 44 21.56 25.29 -18.80
N ASN A 45 22.32 24.21 -18.72
CA ASN A 45 23.53 24.01 -19.50
C ASN A 45 23.55 22.59 -20.09
N ALA A 46 23.35 22.50 -21.41
CA ALA A 46 23.28 21.21 -22.12
C ALA A 46 24.57 20.39 -21.99
N GLY A 47 25.75 21.03 -22.08
CA GLY A 47 27.04 20.33 -21.96
C GLY A 47 27.25 19.68 -20.59
N PHE A 48 26.89 20.39 -19.52
CA PHE A 48 26.91 19.81 -18.17
C PHE A 48 25.87 18.70 -18.02
N CYS A 49 24.65 18.88 -18.56
CA CYS A 49 23.65 17.82 -18.57
C CYS A 49 24.13 16.57 -19.33
N SER A 50 24.81 16.69 -20.47
CA SER A 50 25.43 15.55 -21.17
C SER A 50 26.43 14.82 -20.28
N LYS A 51 27.28 15.56 -19.55
CA LYS A 51 28.21 14.99 -18.59
C LYS A 51 27.47 14.21 -17.51
N LEU A 52 26.44 14.79 -16.91
CA LEU A 52 25.62 14.13 -15.87
C LEU A 52 24.92 12.87 -16.40
N LEU A 53 24.37 12.91 -17.62
CA LEU A 53 23.75 11.76 -18.28
C LEU A 53 24.75 10.61 -18.46
N SER A 54 26.00 10.94 -18.84
CA SER A 54 27.09 9.96 -18.91
C SER A 54 27.39 9.35 -17.55
N PHE A 55 27.54 10.17 -16.50
CA PHE A 55 27.76 9.66 -15.14
C PHE A 55 26.61 8.75 -14.67
N ALA A 56 25.36 9.14 -14.92
CA ALA A 56 24.19 8.38 -14.46
C ALA A 56 24.06 7.02 -15.15
N ARG A 57 24.50 6.87 -16.41
CA ARG A 57 24.38 5.64 -17.20
C ARG A 57 25.54 4.66 -17.04
N GLN A 58 26.71 5.13 -16.60
CA GLN A 58 27.93 4.33 -16.50
C GLN A 58 27.90 3.42 -15.25
N PRO A 59 27.85 2.08 -15.40
CA PRO A 59 27.81 1.16 -14.26
C PRO A 59 29.06 1.22 -13.37
N GLU A 60 30.20 1.63 -13.91
CA GLU A 60 31.48 1.80 -13.21
C GLU A 60 31.51 3.02 -12.27
N VAL A 61 30.60 3.96 -12.46
CA VAL A 61 30.45 5.12 -11.57
C VAL A 61 29.77 4.68 -10.28
N ALA A 62 30.30 5.10 -9.13
CA ALA A 62 29.73 4.79 -7.83
C ALA A 62 28.23 5.17 -7.76
N TRP A 63 27.42 4.28 -7.18
CA TRP A 63 25.95 4.41 -7.18
C TRP A 63 25.46 5.76 -6.63
N GLU A 64 26.07 6.24 -5.55
CA GLU A 64 25.79 7.56 -4.97
C GLU A 64 26.08 8.73 -5.90
N ILE A 65 27.08 8.63 -6.78
CA ILE A 65 27.37 9.66 -7.80
C ILE A 65 26.37 9.60 -8.93
N ARG A 66 25.98 8.40 -9.37
CA ARG A 66 24.94 8.21 -10.39
C ARG A 66 23.63 8.85 -9.93
N ARG A 67 23.19 8.57 -8.71
CA ARG A 67 21.98 9.17 -8.11
C ARG A 67 22.07 10.68 -7.95
N LEU A 68 23.22 11.19 -7.50
CA LEU A 68 23.47 12.63 -7.42
C LEU A 68 23.35 13.29 -8.81
N ALA A 69 23.90 12.64 -9.84
CA ALA A 69 23.83 13.14 -11.21
C ALA A 69 22.38 13.22 -11.71
N VAL A 70 21.55 12.21 -11.44
CA VAL A 70 20.11 12.23 -11.76
C VAL A 70 19.44 13.47 -11.13
N LEU A 71 19.62 13.69 -9.82
CA LEU A 71 19.00 14.83 -9.13
C LEU A 71 19.52 16.19 -9.66
N MET A 72 20.79 16.26 -10.07
CA MET A 72 21.35 17.46 -10.72
C MET A 72 20.73 17.68 -12.11
N ILE A 73 20.47 16.63 -12.90
CA ILE A 73 19.74 16.74 -14.18
C ILE A 73 18.35 17.31 -13.92
N GLU A 74 17.60 16.77 -12.97
CA GLU A 74 16.28 17.29 -12.59
C GLU A 74 16.33 18.79 -12.23
N ASN A 75 17.33 19.20 -11.44
CA ASN A 75 17.52 20.61 -11.11
C ASN A 75 17.83 21.48 -12.34
N GLN A 76 18.64 21.01 -13.29
CA GLN A 76 18.94 21.73 -14.52
C GLN A 76 17.71 21.82 -15.42
N THR A 77 16.96 20.73 -15.56
CA THR A 77 15.70 20.67 -16.31
C THR A 77 14.67 21.66 -15.78
N LEU A 78 14.55 21.80 -14.46
CA LEU A 78 13.64 22.78 -13.84
C LEU A 78 14.05 24.25 -14.08
N LYS A 79 15.24 24.53 -14.63
CA LYS A 79 15.65 25.87 -15.07
C LYS A 79 15.21 26.20 -16.50
N LEU A 80 14.69 25.23 -17.25
CA LEU A 80 14.16 25.44 -18.59
C LEU A 80 12.81 26.18 -18.52
N PRO A 81 12.64 27.28 -19.27
CA PRO A 81 11.32 27.81 -19.62
C PRO A 81 10.48 26.75 -20.34
N SER A 82 9.16 26.70 -20.12
CA SER A 82 8.28 25.70 -20.73
C SER A 82 8.17 25.80 -22.26
N ASP A 83 8.60 26.92 -22.84
CA ASP A 83 8.63 27.20 -24.28
C ASP A 83 10.02 26.97 -24.91
N SER A 84 11.01 26.49 -24.14
CA SER A 84 12.34 26.09 -24.64
C SER A 84 12.31 24.77 -25.41
N PHE A 85 11.50 24.70 -26.47
CA PHE A 85 11.22 23.46 -27.21
C PHE A 85 12.49 22.75 -27.71
N ASP A 86 13.49 23.45 -28.23
CA ASP A 86 14.74 22.80 -28.67
C ASP A 86 15.50 22.11 -27.53
N GLN A 87 15.47 22.70 -26.34
CA GLN A 87 16.18 22.15 -25.19
C GLN A 87 15.43 20.93 -24.63
N PHE A 88 14.10 20.94 -24.68
CA PHE A 88 13.29 19.75 -24.35
C PHE A 88 13.42 18.66 -25.40
N ASP A 89 13.43 19.00 -26.69
CA ASP A 89 13.66 18.04 -27.77
C ASP A 89 15.00 17.32 -27.58
N TRP A 90 16.06 18.09 -27.34
CA TRP A 90 17.37 17.55 -26.99
C TRP A 90 17.31 16.66 -25.75
N LEU A 91 16.72 17.13 -24.64
CA LEU A 91 16.69 16.39 -23.37
C LEU A 91 15.90 15.08 -23.50
N PHE A 92 14.73 15.11 -24.12
CA PHE A 92 13.89 13.92 -24.29
C PHE A 92 14.52 12.92 -25.26
N THR A 93 15.21 13.39 -26.30
CA THR A 93 16.06 12.53 -27.13
C THR A 93 17.16 11.88 -26.30
N GLN A 94 17.84 12.65 -25.44
CA GLN A 94 18.90 12.11 -24.58
C GLN A 94 18.37 11.11 -23.56
N LEU A 95 17.13 11.24 -23.08
CA LEU A 95 16.47 10.32 -22.16
C LEU A 95 15.81 9.12 -22.85
N ASP A 96 15.93 9.01 -24.19
CA ASP A 96 15.27 7.98 -25.01
C ASP A 96 13.73 8.00 -24.89
N LEU A 97 13.17 9.20 -24.67
CA LEU A 97 11.72 9.43 -24.60
C LEU A 97 11.11 9.78 -25.96
N LYS A 98 11.93 10.06 -26.97
CA LYS A 98 11.51 10.33 -28.35
C LYS A 98 12.69 10.26 -29.31
N ARG A 99 12.38 10.23 -30.60
CA ARG A 99 13.36 10.48 -31.67
C ARG A 99 13.66 11.99 -31.78
N PRO A 100 14.82 12.39 -32.32
CA PRO A 100 15.13 13.81 -32.53
C PRO A 100 14.11 14.49 -33.46
N GLY A 101 13.70 15.72 -33.13
CA GLY A 101 12.81 16.55 -33.95
C GLY A 101 11.48 16.84 -33.27
N ARG A 102 11.05 18.11 -33.25
CA ARG A 102 9.89 18.57 -32.47
C ARG A 102 8.55 17.94 -32.87
N ASP A 103 8.42 17.48 -34.11
CA ASP A 103 7.21 16.84 -34.62
C ASP A 103 7.09 15.36 -34.20
N GLU A 104 8.17 14.78 -33.67
CA GLU A 104 8.13 13.43 -33.10
C GLU A 104 7.43 13.44 -31.75
N ALA A 105 6.48 12.52 -31.57
CA ALA A 105 5.79 12.30 -30.32
C ALA A 105 6.74 11.73 -29.24
N ILE A 106 6.35 11.88 -27.99
CA ILE A 106 6.92 11.13 -26.87
C ILE A 106 6.49 9.66 -27.01
N VAL A 107 7.33 8.73 -26.54
CA VAL A 107 7.02 7.30 -26.55
C VAL A 107 5.72 7.00 -25.78
N ASP A 108 4.87 6.13 -26.33
CA ASP A 108 3.55 5.81 -25.76
C ASP A 108 3.60 5.23 -24.34
N SER A 109 4.74 4.63 -23.95
CA SER A 109 4.92 4.05 -22.62
C SER A 109 4.78 5.08 -21.49
N VAL A 110 4.97 6.39 -21.76
CA VAL A 110 4.73 7.43 -20.74
C VAL A 110 3.26 7.50 -20.30
N LEU A 111 2.32 7.07 -21.13
CA LEU A 111 0.90 7.01 -20.75
C LEU A 111 0.67 5.98 -19.64
N HIS A 112 1.40 4.86 -19.65
CA HIS A 112 1.38 3.86 -18.58
C HIS A 112 2.00 4.38 -17.28
N GLU A 113 2.89 5.38 -17.37
CA GLU A 113 3.44 6.07 -16.20
C GLU A 113 2.50 7.13 -15.60
N GLY A 114 1.32 7.34 -16.18
CA GLY A 114 0.31 8.27 -15.70
C GLY A 114 0.34 9.66 -16.31
N TYR A 115 1.13 9.90 -17.36
CA TYR A 115 0.96 11.11 -18.19
C TYR A 115 -0.36 11.06 -18.97
N SER A 116 -0.97 12.21 -19.23
CA SER A 116 -2.25 12.24 -19.97
C SER A 116 -2.07 12.31 -21.49
N THR A 117 -0.85 12.60 -21.95
CA THR A 117 -0.52 12.85 -23.34
C THR A 117 0.89 12.40 -23.68
N ASN A 118 1.09 12.01 -24.94
CA ASN A 118 2.38 11.76 -25.57
C ASN A 118 2.73 12.86 -26.60
N ASP A 119 1.88 13.88 -26.76
CA ASP A 119 2.19 15.04 -27.61
C ASP A 119 3.35 15.83 -27.01
N PHE A 120 4.32 16.18 -27.85
CA PHE A 120 5.55 16.83 -27.40
C PHE A 120 5.30 18.16 -26.65
N TYR A 121 4.37 18.98 -27.12
CA TYR A 121 4.12 20.30 -26.56
C TYR A 121 3.33 20.21 -25.25
N ASP A 122 2.31 19.36 -25.22
CA ASP A 122 1.47 19.17 -24.03
C ASP A 122 2.16 18.32 -22.95
N PHE A 123 3.12 17.46 -23.31
CA PHE A 123 3.89 16.66 -22.37
C PHE A 123 4.85 17.50 -21.50
N ILE A 124 5.49 18.54 -22.07
CA ILE A 124 6.45 19.41 -21.36
C ILE A 124 5.90 19.96 -20.03
N PRO A 125 4.72 20.61 -19.96
CA PRO A 125 4.19 21.12 -18.71
C PRO A 125 3.86 20.02 -17.70
N GLU A 126 3.38 18.84 -18.14
CA GLU A 126 3.16 17.69 -17.27
C GLU A 126 4.48 17.16 -16.69
N PHE A 127 5.49 16.99 -17.53
CA PHE A 127 6.83 16.55 -17.13
C PHE A 127 7.45 17.50 -16.11
N LEU A 128 7.41 18.81 -16.38
CA LEU A 128 7.88 19.81 -15.42
C LEU A 128 7.07 19.78 -14.11
N ARG A 129 5.76 19.55 -14.17
CA ARG A 129 4.90 19.44 -12.97
C ARG A 129 5.25 18.19 -12.16
N LYS A 130 5.57 17.06 -12.80
CA LYS A 130 6.05 15.85 -12.13
C LYS A 130 7.32 16.13 -11.34
N LEU A 131 8.34 16.71 -11.99
CA LEU A 131 9.62 17.08 -11.37
C LEU A 131 9.48 18.12 -10.24
N LYS A 132 8.55 19.06 -10.38
CA LYS A 132 8.27 20.10 -9.36
C LYS A 132 7.72 19.55 -8.05
N ARG A 133 7.43 18.24 -7.94
CA ARG A 133 7.08 17.61 -6.66
C ARG A 133 8.09 17.93 -5.57
N LEU A 134 9.38 17.98 -5.91
CA LEU A 134 10.50 18.16 -4.99
C LEU A 134 11.07 19.58 -5.04
N ASP A 135 10.31 20.54 -5.56
CA ASP A 135 10.78 21.91 -5.81
C ASP A 135 11.20 22.63 -4.51
N ARG A 136 10.71 22.18 -3.35
CA ARG A 136 11.20 22.65 -2.04
C ARG A 136 12.71 22.46 -1.85
N VAL A 137 13.29 21.42 -2.46
CA VAL A 137 14.72 21.11 -2.40
C VAL A 137 15.44 21.82 -3.56
N HIS A 138 14.92 21.69 -4.78
CA HIS A 138 15.54 22.31 -5.97
C HIS A 138 15.68 23.83 -5.87
N ARG A 139 14.66 24.56 -5.37
CA ARG A 139 14.72 26.04 -5.20
C ARG A 139 15.73 26.52 -4.16
N LYS A 140 16.20 25.63 -3.28
CA LYS A 140 17.23 25.97 -2.28
C LYS A 140 18.63 25.99 -2.88
N ILE A 141 18.83 25.38 -4.05
CA ILE A 141 20.07 25.46 -4.82
C ILE A 141 20.13 26.80 -5.56
N ARG A 142 20.85 27.76 -4.97
CA ARG A 142 20.95 29.17 -5.43
C ARG A 142 22.36 29.49 -5.93
N GLY A 143 22.92 28.52 -6.64
CA GLY A 143 24.28 28.55 -7.14
C GLY A 143 25.34 28.77 -6.05
N ALA A 144 26.26 29.71 -6.25
CA ALA A 144 27.29 30.04 -5.25
C ALA A 144 26.73 30.54 -3.89
N ARG A 145 25.44 30.92 -3.84
CA ARG A 145 24.75 31.32 -2.59
C ARG A 145 24.01 30.17 -1.91
N THR A 146 24.14 28.94 -2.40
CA THR A 146 23.52 27.76 -1.77
C THR A 146 24.09 27.56 -0.38
N SER A 147 23.22 27.41 0.62
CA SER A 147 23.64 27.16 1.99
C SER A 147 24.08 25.70 2.18
N LEU A 148 24.91 25.43 3.18
CA LEU A 148 25.32 24.06 3.52
C LEU A 148 24.13 23.17 3.89
N GLY A 149 23.11 23.72 4.55
CA GLY A 149 21.89 22.99 4.88
C GLY A 149 21.09 22.60 3.63
N ALA A 150 21.00 23.49 2.64
CA ALA A 150 20.36 23.19 1.36
C ALA A 150 21.13 22.11 0.57
N LEU A 151 22.46 22.16 0.59
CA LEU A 151 23.29 21.13 -0.03
C LEU A 151 23.12 19.77 0.65
N ARG A 152 23.11 19.73 1.99
CA ARG A 152 22.87 18.49 2.73
C ARG A 152 21.50 17.90 2.40
N GLU A 153 20.44 18.71 2.39
CA GLU A 153 19.10 18.26 2.00
C GLU A 153 19.04 17.74 0.55
N PHE A 154 19.77 18.37 -0.37
CA PHE A 154 19.91 17.90 -1.75
C PHE A 154 20.65 16.55 -1.85
N ILE A 155 21.73 16.38 -1.09
CA ILE A 155 22.48 15.12 -1.02
C ILE A 155 21.60 14.01 -0.41
N GLU A 156 20.87 14.28 0.67
CA GLU A 156 19.95 13.28 1.23
C GLU A 156 18.84 12.89 0.25
N LEU A 157 18.27 13.85 -0.47
CA LEU A 157 17.25 13.55 -1.47
C LEU A 157 17.81 12.65 -2.57
N SER A 158 19.08 12.82 -2.95
CA SER A 158 19.73 11.93 -3.92
C SER A 158 19.83 10.48 -3.44
N ARG A 159 19.64 10.20 -2.15
CA ARG A 159 19.63 8.83 -1.61
C ARG A 159 18.25 8.17 -1.66
N ARG A 160 17.22 8.89 -2.10
CA ARG A 160 15.82 8.42 -2.21
C ARG A 160 15.52 8.03 -3.64
N ASP A 161 15.95 6.85 -4.04
CA ASP A 161 15.91 6.41 -5.44
C ASP A 161 14.51 6.58 -6.06
N CYS A 162 13.43 6.20 -5.34
CA CYS A 162 12.05 6.37 -5.78
C CYS A 162 11.57 7.83 -5.96
N LYS A 163 12.28 8.80 -5.38
CA LYS A 163 11.98 10.24 -5.53
C LYS A 163 12.70 10.86 -6.73
N LEU A 164 13.71 10.19 -7.29
CA LEU A 164 14.45 10.63 -8.47
C LEU A 164 13.67 10.28 -9.74
N SER A 165 12.72 11.13 -10.12
CA SER A 165 11.81 10.93 -11.25
C SER A 165 12.52 10.52 -12.55
N LEU A 166 13.72 11.05 -12.82
CA LEU A 166 14.48 10.71 -14.04
C LEU A 166 15.32 9.44 -13.93
N ALA A 167 15.45 8.85 -12.74
CA ALA A 167 16.25 7.64 -12.54
C ALA A 167 15.75 6.47 -13.38
N ARG A 168 14.43 6.36 -13.59
CA ARG A 168 13.82 5.29 -14.39
C ARG A 168 14.24 5.28 -15.87
N TYR A 169 14.72 6.40 -16.40
CA TYR A 169 15.19 6.51 -17.80
C TYR A 169 16.72 6.40 -17.92
N LEU A 170 17.40 6.34 -16.79
CA LEU A 170 18.86 6.37 -16.70
C LEU A 170 19.41 5.09 -16.10
N PHE A 171 18.59 4.36 -15.34
CA PHE A 171 18.93 3.09 -14.75
C PHE A 171 18.22 1.95 -15.46
N SER A 172 18.91 0.83 -15.69
CA SER A 172 18.30 -0.35 -16.30
C SER A 172 17.51 -1.19 -15.28
N PRO A 173 16.46 -1.92 -15.68
CA PRO A 173 15.78 -2.84 -14.76
C PRO A 173 16.72 -3.87 -14.12
N ASP A 174 17.62 -4.46 -14.91
CA ASP A 174 18.55 -5.50 -14.43
C ASP A 174 19.51 -4.99 -13.35
N GLU A 175 20.03 -3.78 -13.51
CA GLU A 175 20.92 -3.22 -12.48
C GLU A 175 20.16 -2.89 -11.20
N ILE A 176 18.87 -2.49 -11.30
CA ILE A 176 18.04 -2.27 -10.13
C ILE A 176 17.74 -3.57 -9.41
N VAL A 177 17.45 -4.64 -10.15
CA VAL A 177 17.32 -5.98 -9.55
C VAL A 177 18.61 -6.35 -8.82
N ALA A 178 19.78 -6.16 -9.43
CA ALA A 178 21.06 -6.42 -8.76
C ALA A 178 21.26 -5.58 -7.47
N GLN A 179 20.88 -4.29 -7.49
CA GLN A 179 20.93 -3.41 -6.31
C GLN A 179 19.93 -3.78 -5.22
N ILE A 180 18.78 -4.34 -5.59
CA ILE A 180 17.81 -4.89 -4.64
C ILE A 180 18.39 -6.13 -3.98
N LEU A 181 18.87 -7.09 -4.78
CA LEU A 181 19.42 -8.36 -4.29
C LEU A 181 20.65 -8.16 -3.41
N SER A 182 21.50 -7.17 -3.68
CA SER A 182 22.67 -6.88 -2.84
C SER A 182 22.32 -6.36 -1.43
N ARG A 183 21.05 -6.05 -1.16
CA ARG A 183 20.55 -5.55 0.14
C ARG A 183 19.66 -6.57 0.86
N LEU A 184 19.54 -7.76 0.28
CA LEU A 184 18.70 -8.85 0.76
C LEU A 184 19.54 -10.10 0.94
N GLN A 185 19.02 -11.02 1.75
CA GLN A 185 19.44 -12.42 1.72
C GLN A 185 18.49 -13.17 0.77
N THR A 186 19.01 -14.14 0.03
CA THR A 186 18.21 -14.95 -0.90
C THR A 186 18.50 -16.42 -0.67
N THR A 187 17.44 -17.23 -0.64
CA THR A 187 17.55 -18.69 -0.60
C THR A 187 16.68 -19.31 -1.69
N ASP A 188 16.80 -20.61 -1.89
CA ASP A 188 15.93 -21.34 -2.82
C ASP A 188 14.48 -21.42 -2.32
N GLY A 189 13.55 -21.37 -3.27
CA GLY A 189 12.13 -21.58 -3.08
C GLY A 189 11.57 -22.51 -4.15
N VAL A 190 10.30 -22.87 -4.01
CA VAL A 190 9.57 -23.66 -5.01
C VAL A 190 8.34 -22.88 -5.43
N ILE A 191 8.05 -22.84 -6.73
CA ILE A 191 6.84 -22.19 -7.24
C ILE A 191 5.61 -22.84 -6.61
N ASP A 192 4.73 -22.01 -6.05
CA ASP A 192 3.46 -22.48 -5.50
C ASP A 192 2.46 -22.82 -6.62
N VAL A 193 2.33 -24.10 -6.94
CA VAL A 193 1.34 -24.59 -7.92
C VAL A 193 0.06 -24.99 -7.20
N ASP A 194 -1.04 -24.30 -7.49
CA ASP A 194 -2.37 -24.63 -7.00
C ASP A 194 -3.29 -25.06 -8.16
N SER A 195 -3.49 -26.37 -8.30
CA SER A 195 -4.38 -26.94 -9.32
C SER A 195 -5.86 -26.56 -9.14
N SER A 196 -6.23 -26.03 -7.98
CA SER A 196 -7.59 -25.56 -7.69
C SER A 196 -7.75 -24.05 -7.91
N GLU A 197 -6.70 -23.37 -8.36
CA GLU A 197 -6.71 -21.92 -8.57
C GLU A 197 -7.76 -21.54 -9.64
N PRO A 198 -8.70 -20.62 -9.32
CA PRO A 198 -9.66 -20.14 -10.30
C PRO A 198 -8.98 -19.38 -11.45
N ALA A 199 -9.44 -19.58 -12.68
CA ALA A 199 -8.87 -18.94 -13.87
C ALA A 199 -8.84 -17.40 -13.82
N TYR A 200 -9.73 -16.76 -13.06
CA TYR A 200 -9.69 -15.31 -12.90
C TYR A 200 -8.47 -14.82 -12.12
N MET A 201 -7.82 -15.65 -11.30
CA MET A 201 -6.63 -15.23 -10.54
C MET A 201 -5.45 -14.98 -11.47
N GLU A 202 -5.21 -15.88 -12.42
CA GLU A 202 -4.19 -15.69 -13.46
C GLU A 202 -4.51 -14.46 -14.31
N GLN A 203 -5.78 -14.25 -14.67
CA GLN A 203 -6.21 -13.07 -15.44
C GLN A 203 -5.97 -11.76 -14.68
N GLU A 204 -6.33 -11.68 -13.40
CA GLU A 204 -6.09 -10.49 -12.59
C GLU A 204 -4.59 -10.29 -12.31
N THR A 205 -3.82 -11.37 -12.17
CA THR A 205 -2.36 -11.31 -12.03
C THR A 205 -1.71 -10.73 -13.30
N SER A 206 -2.03 -11.28 -14.47
CA SER A 206 -1.54 -10.80 -15.76
C SER A 206 -1.95 -9.35 -15.99
N ARG A 207 -3.22 -9.01 -15.71
CA ARG A 207 -3.71 -7.64 -15.80
C ARG A 207 -2.94 -6.68 -14.89
N ALA A 208 -2.65 -7.07 -13.65
CA ALA A 208 -1.89 -6.24 -12.73
C ALA A 208 -0.49 -5.95 -13.26
N ILE A 209 0.17 -6.94 -13.88
CA ILE A 209 1.51 -6.79 -14.47
C ILE A 209 1.46 -5.96 -15.76
N GLU A 210 0.53 -6.24 -16.68
CA GLU A 210 0.35 -5.52 -17.94
C GLU A 210 0.05 -4.02 -17.74
N ARG A 211 -0.51 -3.66 -16.59
CA ARG A 211 -0.81 -2.28 -16.24
C ARG A 211 0.37 -1.53 -15.61
N LEU A 212 1.40 -2.23 -15.16
CA LEU A 212 2.61 -1.56 -14.68
C LEU A 212 3.29 -0.88 -15.87
N PRO A 213 3.96 0.27 -15.65
CA PRO A 213 4.87 0.77 -16.66
C PRO A 213 6.00 -0.26 -16.91
N ASP A 214 6.52 -0.29 -18.14
CA ASP A 214 7.45 -1.33 -18.60
C ASP A 214 8.68 -1.50 -17.69
N TYR A 215 9.17 -0.39 -17.13
CA TYR A 215 10.31 -0.37 -16.21
C TYR A 215 10.02 -1.18 -14.94
N GLU A 216 8.90 -0.92 -14.28
CA GLU A 216 8.43 -1.64 -13.09
C GLU A 216 8.10 -3.09 -13.40
N ALA A 217 7.45 -3.35 -14.54
CA ALA A 217 7.12 -4.71 -14.97
C ALA A 217 8.39 -5.56 -15.14
N GLN A 218 9.45 -5.00 -15.74
CA GLN A 218 10.72 -5.69 -15.92
C GLN A 218 11.43 -5.94 -14.58
N ILE A 219 11.47 -4.98 -13.67
CA ILE A 219 12.03 -5.17 -12.32
C ILE A 219 11.25 -6.27 -11.58
N LEU A 220 9.93 -6.20 -11.61
CA LEU A 220 9.06 -7.20 -10.98
C LEU A 220 9.29 -8.59 -11.57
N ASN A 221 9.42 -8.70 -12.89
CA ASN A 221 9.70 -9.97 -13.55
C ASN A 221 11.09 -10.52 -13.16
N GLY A 222 12.11 -9.68 -13.04
CA GLY A 222 13.43 -10.08 -12.53
C GLY A 222 13.38 -10.64 -11.10
N LEU A 223 12.45 -10.14 -10.27
CA LEU A 223 12.19 -10.64 -8.91
C LEU A 223 11.27 -11.88 -8.87
N ARG A 224 10.57 -12.20 -9.96
CA ARG A 224 9.68 -13.37 -10.05
C ARG A 224 10.32 -14.57 -10.74
N HIS A 225 11.32 -14.33 -11.59
CA HIS A 225 11.82 -15.33 -12.54
C HIS A 225 12.62 -16.46 -11.88
N ALA A 226 13.26 -16.20 -10.75
CA ALA A 226 14.01 -17.20 -10.02
C ALA A 226 13.12 -17.76 -8.89
N SER A 227 13.01 -19.07 -8.76
CA SER A 227 12.36 -19.73 -7.61
C SER A 227 13.15 -19.45 -6.33
N LYS A 228 13.05 -18.21 -5.85
CA LYS A 228 13.83 -17.66 -4.74
C LYS A 228 12.89 -17.15 -3.66
N THR A 229 13.39 -17.23 -2.44
CA THR A 229 12.80 -16.59 -1.28
C THR A 229 13.69 -15.41 -0.88
N TYR A 230 13.07 -14.28 -0.57
CA TYR A 230 13.76 -13.05 -0.20
C TYR A 230 13.65 -12.81 1.31
N TRP A 231 14.77 -12.47 1.92
CA TRP A 231 14.89 -12.31 3.36
C TRP A 231 15.50 -10.96 3.70
N VAL A 232 15.02 -10.39 4.80
CA VAL A 232 15.63 -9.20 5.40
C VAL A 232 17.07 -9.53 5.81
N ALA A 233 18.01 -8.69 5.39
CA ALA A 233 19.42 -8.77 5.77
C ALA A 233 19.74 -7.71 6.82
N GLU A 234 20.90 -7.83 7.48
CA GLU A 234 21.37 -6.80 8.40
C GLU A 234 21.56 -5.44 7.69
N SER A 235 21.96 -5.47 6.42
CA SER A 235 22.12 -4.31 5.56
C SER A 235 20.80 -3.73 5.03
N THR A 236 19.67 -4.42 5.20
CA THR A 236 18.37 -3.90 4.75
C THR A 236 17.97 -2.70 5.63
N SER A 237 17.68 -1.59 4.97
CA SER A 237 17.36 -0.33 5.62
C SER A 237 15.93 -0.32 6.14
N SER A 238 15.70 0.23 7.33
CA SER A 238 14.35 0.60 7.80
C SER A 238 13.98 2.03 7.40
N GLU A 239 14.84 2.70 6.64
CA GLU A 239 14.66 4.09 6.30
C GLU A 239 13.57 4.27 5.23
N ILE A 240 12.61 5.16 5.48
CA ILE A 240 11.54 5.47 4.53
C ILE A 240 12.11 5.88 3.18
N ASN A 241 11.45 5.44 2.10
CA ASN A 241 11.82 5.77 0.72
C ASN A 241 13.18 5.20 0.29
N SER A 242 13.75 4.24 1.03
CA SER A 242 14.86 3.42 0.54
C SER A 242 14.40 2.49 -0.59
N LEU A 243 15.30 2.10 -1.49
CA LEU A 243 14.98 1.17 -2.58
C LEU A 243 14.44 -0.17 -2.06
N VAL A 244 15.00 -0.63 -0.94
CA VAL A 244 14.55 -1.82 -0.21
C VAL A 244 14.38 -1.40 1.24
N GLU A 245 13.12 -1.31 1.65
CA GLU A 245 12.71 -0.90 2.98
C GLU A 245 12.25 -2.14 3.76
N TYR A 246 12.72 -2.29 5.01
CA TYR A 246 12.13 -3.18 6.02
C TYR A 246 11.36 -2.30 7.01
N PRO A 247 10.07 -2.00 6.75
CA PRO A 247 9.39 -0.96 7.49
C PRO A 247 9.28 -1.35 8.98
N LEU A 248 9.43 -0.36 9.87
CA LEU A 248 9.38 -0.60 11.31
C LEU A 248 8.10 -1.33 11.73
N THR A 249 8.22 -2.22 12.71
CA THR A 249 7.10 -3.00 13.30
C THR A 249 6.34 -3.90 12.32
N THR A 250 6.90 -4.21 11.16
CA THR A 250 6.31 -5.14 10.19
C THR A 250 7.30 -6.25 9.86
N VAL A 251 6.80 -7.32 9.23
CA VAL A 251 7.60 -8.43 8.73
C VAL A 251 7.39 -8.51 7.22
N VAL A 252 7.74 -7.44 6.51
CA VAL A 252 7.61 -7.35 5.05
C VAL A 252 8.82 -6.59 4.52
N LEU A 253 9.20 -6.86 3.27
CA LEU A 253 10.10 -5.98 2.52
C LEU A 253 9.26 -5.17 1.54
N VAL A 254 9.57 -3.89 1.41
CA VAL A 254 8.94 -3.02 0.42
C VAL A 254 10.01 -2.53 -0.55
N ILE A 255 9.81 -2.80 -1.83
CA ILE A 255 10.68 -2.39 -2.92
C ILE A 255 10.09 -1.16 -3.57
N LYS A 256 10.92 -0.13 -3.74
CA LYS A 256 10.51 1.18 -4.27
C LYS A 256 11.39 1.53 -5.48
N PRO A 257 11.00 1.11 -6.70
CA PRO A 257 11.81 1.32 -7.89
C PRO A 257 12.19 2.79 -8.09
N PRO A 258 13.39 3.07 -8.65
CA PRO A 258 13.84 4.44 -8.84
C PRO A 258 12.90 5.26 -9.74
N GLY A 259 12.59 6.48 -9.34
CA GLY A 259 11.64 7.36 -10.05
C GLY A 259 10.20 6.87 -10.13
N SER A 260 9.86 5.79 -9.43
CA SER A 260 8.53 5.18 -9.43
C SER A 260 7.70 5.59 -8.23
N ASP A 261 6.41 5.71 -8.46
CA ASP A 261 5.35 5.81 -7.45
C ASP A 261 4.67 4.46 -7.16
N VAL A 262 5.05 3.39 -7.85
CA VAL A 262 4.63 2.03 -7.56
C VAL A 262 5.54 1.43 -6.48
N GLU A 263 4.94 0.67 -5.55
CA GLU A 263 5.70 -0.14 -4.60
C GLU A 263 5.35 -1.62 -4.79
N PHE A 264 6.33 -2.48 -4.54
CA PHE A 264 6.14 -3.93 -4.44
C PHE A 264 6.33 -4.34 -2.99
N GLU A 265 5.51 -5.25 -2.48
CA GLU A 265 5.68 -5.83 -1.15
C GLU A 265 6.00 -7.31 -1.23
N ILE A 266 7.00 -7.73 -0.48
CA ILE A 266 7.31 -9.14 -0.24
C ILE A 266 6.79 -9.47 1.16
N LYS A 267 5.71 -10.26 1.21
CA LYS A 267 5.05 -10.62 2.46
C LYS A 267 5.87 -11.64 3.26
N ARG A 268 6.13 -11.33 4.54
CA ARG A 268 6.76 -12.21 5.53
C ARG A 268 8.16 -12.70 5.10
N ALA A 269 9.07 -11.73 4.97
CA ALA A 269 10.47 -11.93 4.57
C ALA A 269 11.43 -12.24 5.74
N GLY A 270 10.93 -12.94 6.76
CA GLY A 270 11.67 -13.22 7.99
C GLY A 270 11.87 -12.01 8.90
N ARG A 271 12.42 -12.28 10.08
CA ARG A 271 12.85 -11.26 11.06
C ARG A 271 14.30 -10.85 10.80
N LYS A 272 14.62 -9.59 11.13
CA LYS A 272 16.00 -9.09 11.17
C LYS A 272 16.73 -9.65 12.39
N SER A 273 17.10 -10.93 12.32
CA SER A 273 17.83 -11.69 13.34
C SER A 273 18.49 -12.92 12.71
N ASN A 274 19.32 -13.63 13.47
CA ASN A 274 19.88 -14.93 13.07
C ASN A 274 18.83 -16.07 12.99
N THR A 275 17.59 -15.78 13.38
CA THR A 275 16.45 -16.70 13.37
C THR A 275 15.30 -16.08 12.57
N PRO A 276 15.42 -16.03 11.23
CA PRO A 276 14.45 -15.34 10.39
C PRO A 276 13.04 -15.95 10.50
N LEU A 277 12.94 -17.26 10.77
CA LEU A 277 11.68 -17.94 11.09
C LEU A 277 11.69 -18.47 12.53
N ASN A 278 10.53 -18.48 13.18
CA ASN A 278 10.35 -19.08 14.50
C ASN A 278 8.95 -19.70 14.63
N VAL A 279 8.73 -20.50 15.67
CA VAL A 279 7.42 -21.03 16.05
C VAL A 279 6.96 -20.37 17.33
N VAL A 280 5.72 -19.88 17.33
CA VAL A 280 5.13 -19.25 18.50
C VAL A 280 3.72 -19.78 18.73
N TYR A 281 3.42 -20.16 19.97
CA TYR A 281 2.07 -20.54 20.38
C TYR A 281 1.38 -19.44 21.21
N ALA A 282 2.12 -18.73 22.06
CA ALA A 282 1.57 -17.68 22.90
C ALA A 282 2.50 -16.44 22.95
N ARG A 283 1.91 -15.25 23.08
CA ARG A 283 2.61 -13.98 23.34
C ARG A 283 1.84 -13.13 24.32
N ASN A 284 2.55 -12.53 25.28
CA ASN A 284 1.95 -11.62 26.27
C ASN A 284 0.73 -12.21 27.00
N GLY A 285 0.75 -13.52 27.28
CA GLY A 285 -0.34 -14.23 27.97
C GLY A 285 -1.52 -14.65 27.08
N TYR A 286 -1.45 -14.43 25.77
CA TYR A 286 -2.51 -14.83 24.83
C TYR A 286 -2.00 -15.86 23.82
N THR A 287 -2.84 -16.84 23.50
CA THR A 287 -2.61 -17.75 22.38
C THR A 287 -2.61 -16.95 21.07
N VAL A 288 -1.60 -17.16 20.24
CA VAL A 288 -1.54 -16.51 18.92
C VAL A 288 -2.51 -17.23 17.97
N PRO A 289 -3.21 -16.48 17.09
CA PRO A 289 -4.04 -17.08 16.06
C PRO A 289 -3.24 -18.08 15.20
N PRO A 290 -3.89 -19.11 14.66
CA PRO A 290 -3.25 -20.12 13.80
C PRO A 290 -2.33 -19.49 12.75
N SER A 291 -2.82 -18.51 11.99
CA SER A 291 -2.09 -17.78 10.94
C SER A 291 -0.79 -17.09 11.40
N HIS A 292 -0.59 -16.89 12.70
CA HIS A 292 0.58 -16.21 13.29
C HIS A 292 1.53 -17.15 14.04
N ARG A 293 1.29 -18.47 14.00
CA ARG A 293 2.14 -19.46 14.69
C ARG A 293 3.49 -19.68 14.00
N LEU A 294 3.54 -19.50 12.68
CA LEU A 294 4.79 -19.35 11.95
C LEU A 294 5.20 -17.88 12.00
N ASP A 295 6.13 -17.59 12.89
CA ASP A 295 6.63 -16.25 13.09
C ASP A 295 7.74 -15.93 12.10
N GLY A 296 7.70 -14.74 11.49
CA GLY A 296 8.62 -14.38 10.41
C GLY A 296 8.16 -14.84 9.02
N GLY A 297 7.29 -15.85 8.91
CA GLY A 297 6.81 -16.43 7.65
C GLY A 297 5.30 -16.29 7.42
N SER A 298 4.81 -16.74 6.26
CA SER A 298 3.38 -16.90 5.97
C SER A 298 3.00 -18.37 5.83
N MET A 299 1.72 -18.67 6.02
CA MET A 299 1.18 -19.99 5.67
C MET A 299 0.74 -20.01 4.20
N GLN A 300 1.13 -21.04 3.45
CA GLN A 300 0.80 -21.13 2.02
C GLN A 300 -0.70 -21.06 1.76
N TRP A 301 -1.51 -21.81 2.51
CA TRP A 301 -2.97 -21.83 2.32
C TRP A 301 -3.60 -20.46 2.56
N LEU A 302 -3.03 -19.66 3.48
CA LEU A 302 -3.51 -18.31 3.77
C LEU A 302 -3.17 -17.35 2.62
N LEU A 303 -1.95 -17.44 2.07
CA LEU A 303 -1.57 -16.65 0.90
C LEU A 303 -2.42 -16.99 -0.33
N ARG A 304 -2.76 -18.27 -0.53
CA ARG A 304 -3.69 -18.70 -1.59
C ARG A 304 -5.09 -18.13 -1.36
N PHE A 305 -5.60 -18.21 -0.14
CA PHE A 305 -6.90 -17.64 0.24
C PHE A 305 -6.93 -16.12 -0.01
N GLU A 306 -5.96 -15.39 0.51
CA GLU A 306 -5.84 -13.94 0.34
C GLU A 306 -5.78 -13.54 -1.14
N ALA A 307 -4.91 -14.20 -1.91
CA ALA A 307 -4.74 -13.92 -3.34
C ALA A 307 -6.05 -14.17 -4.10
N ASN A 308 -6.77 -15.24 -3.77
CA ASN A 308 -8.07 -15.54 -4.37
C ASN A 308 -9.12 -14.48 -4.02
N SER A 309 -9.29 -14.19 -2.73
CA SER A 309 -10.27 -13.22 -2.26
C SER A 309 -9.99 -11.81 -2.79
N ALA A 310 -8.72 -11.39 -2.82
CA ALA A 310 -8.31 -10.11 -3.39
C ALA A 310 -8.60 -10.02 -4.90
N SER A 311 -8.18 -11.02 -5.68
CA SER A 311 -8.41 -11.08 -7.13
C SER A 311 -9.90 -11.08 -7.46
N ARG A 312 -10.69 -11.83 -6.68
CA ARG A 312 -12.14 -11.89 -6.87
C ARG A 312 -12.81 -10.55 -6.59
N LEU A 313 -12.42 -9.87 -5.50
CA LEU A 313 -12.94 -8.53 -5.19
C LEU A 313 -12.50 -7.50 -6.23
N ALA A 314 -11.25 -7.58 -6.72
CA ALA A 314 -10.74 -6.72 -7.78
C ALA A 314 -11.57 -6.86 -9.06
N LEU A 315 -11.81 -8.11 -9.49
CA LEU A 315 -12.66 -8.42 -10.63
C LEU A 315 -14.09 -7.88 -10.46
N ILE A 316 -14.72 -8.14 -9.31
CA ILE A 316 -16.07 -7.62 -9.00
C ILE A 316 -16.08 -6.10 -9.11
N TYR A 317 -15.16 -5.43 -8.43
CA TYR A 317 -15.07 -3.97 -8.41
C TYR A 317 -14.91 -3.42 -9.82
N ARG A 318 -14.04 -4.02 -10.63
CA ARG A 318 -13.80 -3.60 -12.02
C ARG A 318 -15.01 -3.78 -12.91
N LEU A 319 -15.70 -4.93 -12.81
CA LEU A 319 -16.94 -5.17 -13.57
C LEU A 319 -18.04 -4.19 -13.20
N VAL A 320 -18.13 -3.80 -11.91
CA VAL A 320 -19.12 -2.82 -11.44
C VAL A 320 -18.75 -1.39 -11.82
N HIS A 321 -17.52 -0.98 -11.54
CA HIS A 321 -17.11 0.42 -11.57
C HIS A 321 -16.43 0.84 -12.87
N GLN A 322 -15.98 -0.10 -13.69
CA GLN A 322 -15.19 0.14 -14.90
C GLN A 322 -13.89 0.90 -14.60
N THR A 323 -13.38 0.72 -13.38
CA THR A 323 -12.10 1.26 -12.90
C THR A 323 -11.40 0.17 -12.08
N GLU A 324 -10.09 0.27 -11.91
CA GLU A 324 -9.38 -0.67 -11.04
C GLU A 324 -9.77 -0.51 -9.58
N ALA A 325 -9.74 -1.63 -8.87
CA ALA A 325 -9.93 -1.63 -7.45
C ALA A 325 -8.70 -1.03 -6.75
N PRO A 326 -8.88 -0.30 -5.64
CA PRO A 326 -7.77 0.18 -4.81
C PRO A 326 -7.15 -0.97 -3.98
N LEU A 327 -6.92 -2.14 -4.58
CA LEU A 327 -6.40 -3.33 -3.92
C LEU A 327 -4.99 -3.65 -4.40
N ALA A 328 -4.13 -4.14 -3.51
CA ALA A 328 -2.89 -4.76 -3.95
C ALA A 328 -3.17 -6.08 -4.67
N SER A 329 -2.34 -6.37 -5.68
CA SER A 329 -2.46 -7.58 -6.49
C SER A 329 -1.35 -8.55 -6.17
N TYR A 330 -1.69 -9.83 -5.98
CA TYR A 330 -0.73 -10.91 -5.75
C TYR A 330 -0.19 -11.36 -7.10
N VAL A 331 1.12 -11.23 -7.30
CA VAL A 331 1.76 -11.49 -8.60
C VAL A 331 2.64 -12.73 -8.61
N SER A 332 3.05 -13.19 -7.43
CA SER A 332 3.79 -14.43 -7.27
C SER A 332 3.61 -15.01 -5.87
N ARG A 333 3.68 -16.33 -5.77
CA ARG A 333 3.71 -17.10 -4.52
C ARG A 333 4.79 -18.18 -4.63
N SER A 334 5.56 -18.34 -3.57
CA SER A 334 6.63 -19.34 -3.48
C SER A 334 6.58 -20.03 -2.13
N THR A 335 6.74 -21.36 -2.13
CA THR A 335 7.04 -22.13 -0.92
C THR A 335 8.49 -21.91 -0.52
N ILE A 336 8.73 -21.68 0.76
CA ILE A 336 10.06 -21.53 1.33
C ILE A 336 10.70 -22.91 1.42
N TYR A 337 11.77 -23.15 0.66
CA TYR A 337 12.47 -24.42 0.67
C TYR A 337 13.63 -24.40 1.66
N SER A 338 14.48 -23.39 1.59
CA SER A 338 15.59 -23.15 2.53
C SER A 338 15.48 -21.80 3.23
N VAL A 339 16.08 -21.73 4.42
CA VAL A 339 16.09 -20.59 5.34
C VAL A 339 17.54 -20.15 5.54
N PRO A 340 17.87 -18.85 5.47
CA PRO A 340 19.23 -18.40 5.66
C PRO A 340 19.62 -18.52 7.15
N THR A 341 20.84 -18.97 7.40
CA THR A 341 21.47 -19.01 8.72
C THR A 341 22.75 -18.16 8.70
N SER A 342 23.47 -18.09 9.81
CA SER A 342 24.73 -17.34 9.87
C SER A 342 25.85 -17.93 9.02
N GLU A 343 25.81 -19.23 8.74
CA GLU A 343 26.88 -19.95 8.05
C GLU A 343 26.51 -20.36 6.62
N ASP A 344 25.24 -20.73 6.38
CA ASP A 344 24.74 -21.21 5.09
C ASP A 344 23.21 -21.09 4.97
N GLU A 345 22.60 -21.60 3.89
CA GLU A 345 21.17 -21.88 3.83
C GLU A 345 20.85 -23.31 4.30
N VAL A 346 19.80 -23.46 5.10
CA VAL A 346 19.36 -24.76 5.63
C VAL A 346 17.95 -25.05 5.16
N GLN A 347 17.69 -26.27 4.67
CA GLN A 347 16.34 -26.68 4.29
C GLN A 347 15.37 -26.53 5.47
N THR A 348 14.11 -26.19 5.19
CA THR A 348 13.11 -25.86 6.22
C THR A 348 12.91 -26.99 7.24
N LEU A 349 12.97 -28.26 6.80
CA LEU A 349 12.84 -29.41 7.69
C LEU A 349 13.99 -29.53 8.71
N PRO A 350 15.28 -29.60 8.31
CA PRO A 350 16.38 -29.59 9.27
C PRO A 350 16.44 -28.29 10.07
N TYR A 351 16.12 -27.12 9.50
CA TYR A 351 16.10 -25.84 10.21
C TYR A 351 15.25 -25.89 11.49
N PHE A 352 14.09 -26.53 11.45
CA PHE A 352 13.20 -26.66 12.60
C PHE A 352 13.44 -27.91 13.47
N THR A 353 14.34 -28.81 13.05
CA THR A 353 14.58 -30.11 13.70
C THR A 353 15.92 -30.18 14.42
N ASP A 354 16.95 -29.49 13.91
CA ASP A 354 18.30 -29.53 14.41
C ASP A 354 18.63 -28.28 15.24
N ALA A 355 19.18 -28.49 16.43
CA ALA A 355 19.53 -27.44 17.37
C ALA A 355 20.68 -26.57 16.85
N ASP A 356 21.64 -27.15 16.13
CA ASP A 356 22.79 -26.42 15.59
C ASP A 356 22.35 -25.53 14.43
N SER A 357 21.46 -26.03 13.57
CA SER A 357 20.85 -25.29 12.46
C SER A 357 19.97 -24.11 12.92
N PHE A 358 19.14 -24.30 13.96
CA PHE A 358 18.27 -23.24 14.47
C PHE A 358 19.02 -22.24 15.36
N GLY A 359 19.96 -22.74 16.16
CA GLY A 359 20.73 -21.96 17.12
C GLY A 359 19.95 -21.58 18.38
N HIS A 360 20.20 -20.36 18.87
CA HIS A 360 19.66 -19.88 20.14
C HIS A 360 18.12 -19.84 20.16
N GLY A 361 17.50 -20.40 21.20
CA GLY A 361 16.05 -20.45 21.36
C GLY A 361 15.39 -21.72 20.81
N PHE A 362 16.19 -22.72 20.39
CA PHE A 362 15.68 -23.96 19.82
C PHE A 362 14.71 -24.68 20.77
N ARG A 363 15.05 -24.86 22.05
CA ARG A 363 14.19 -25.59 23.00
C ARG A 363 12.84 -24.92 23.19
N GLU A 364 12.82 -23.60 23.31
CA GLU A 364 11.61 -22.79 23.43
C GLU A 364 10.74 -22.92 22.17
N MET A 365 11.37 -22.87 20.99
CA MET A 365 10.71 -23.09 19.71
C MET A 365 10.09 -24.50 19.64
N ARG A 366 10.80 -25.55 20.10
CA ARG A 366 10.28 -26.93 20.14
C ARG A 366 9.04 -27.05 21.02
N VAL A 367 9.03 -26.41 22.19
CA VAL A 367 7.86 -26.35 23.08
C VAL A 367 6.69 -25.67 22.37
N ALA A 368 6.91 -24.49 21.82
CA ALA A 368 5.88 -23.74 21.09
C ALA A 368 5.37 -24.51 19.86
N MET A 369 6.20 -25.32 19.21
CA MET A 369 5.82 -26.18 18.09
C MET A 369 4.90 -27.32 18.54
N ALA A 370 5.23 -28.01 19.64
CA ALA A 370 4.38 -29.04 20.21
C ALA A 370 2.99 -28.49 20.58
N GLU A 371 2.95 -27.33 21.23
CA GLU A 371 1.71 -26.64 21.57
C GLU A 371 0.91 -26.22 20.33
N SER A 372 1.60 -25.70 19.31
CA SER A 372 0.98 -25.29 18.04
C SER A 372 0.36 -26.47 17.30
N VAL A 373 1.05 -27.61 17.19
CA VAL A 373 0.53 -28.84 16.56
C VAL A 373 -0.67 -29.39 17.31
N ALA A 374 -0.60 -29.43 18.65
CA ALA A 374 -1.74 -29.86 19.47
C ALA A 374 -2.95 -28.92 19.28
N ALA A 375 -2.72 -27.61 19.20
CA ALA A 375 -3.77 -26.63 19.00
C ALA A 375 -4.39 -26.69 17.59
N PHE A 376 -3.60 -26.88 16.52
CA PHE A 376 -4.15 -27.09 15.17
C PHE A 376 -5.15 -28.24 15.15
N LYS A 377 -4.80 -29.36 15.79
CA LYS A 377 -5.71 -30.51 15.93
C LYS A 377 -6.99 -30.14 16.69
N ALA A 378 -6.86 -29.45 17.83
CA ALA A 378 -8.00 -29.04 18.65
C ALA A 378 -8.92 -28.02 17.94
N GLU A 379 -8.37 -27.22 17.04
CA GLU A 379 -9.07 -26.21 16.26
C GLU A 379 -9.70 -26.77 14.96
N GLY A 380 -9.56 -28.08 14.72
CA GLY A 380 -10.21 -28.76 13.59
C GLY A 380 -9.44 -28.67 12.27
N TYR A 381 -8.16 -28.32 12.30
CA TYR A 381 -7.28 -28.51 11.13
C TYR A 381 -7.05 -30.01 10.90
N GLY A 382 -6.75 -30.40 9.65
CA GLY A 382 -6.68 -31.81 9.25
C GLY A 382 -5.77 -32.65 10.15
N GLU A 383 -6.23 -33.84 10.54
CA GLU A 383 -5.43 -34.75 11.34
C GLU A 383 -4.28 -35.32 10.50
N LEU A 384 -3.05 -34.95 10.87
CA LEU A 384 -1.84 -35.46 10.24
C LEU A 384 -1.34 -36.73 10.93
N PRO A 385 -0.69 -37.66 10.21
CA PRO A 385 -0.07 -38.82 10.83
C PRO A 385 0.94 -38.41 11.91
N VAL A 386 0.86 -39.06 13.07
CA VAL A 386 1.80 -38.83 14.18
C VAL A 386 3.04 -39.69 13.94
N PHE A 387 4.18 -39.03 13.74
CA PHE A 387 5.49 -39.68 13.65
C PHE A 387 6.27 -39.44 14.95
N PRO A 388 7.03 -40.43 15.45
CA PRO A 388 7.79 -40.27 16.69
C PRO A 388 8.99 -39.33 16.52
N GLY A 389 9.42 -38.74 17.64
CA GLY A 389 10.65 -37.96 17.73
C GLY A 389 10.55 -36.55 17.13
N ASP A 390 11.69 -35.85 17.14
CA ASP A 390 11.71 -34.43 16.78
C ASP A 390 11.37 -34.17 15.31
N LEU A 391 11.86 -35.03 14.42
CA LEU A 391 11.55 -34.98 13.00
C LEU A 391 10.04 -35.11 12.75
N GLY A 392 9.37 -35.99 13.50
CA GLY A 392 7.94 -36.23 13.37
C GLY A 392 7.08 -35.06 13.82
N LEU A 393 7.50 -34.35 14.87
CA LEU A 393 6.87 -33.10 15.30
C LEU A 393 7.06 -31.99 14.26
N THR A 394 8.29 -31.83 13.74
CA THR A 394 8.58 -30.83 12.69
C THR A 394 7.76 -31.09 11.43
N ALA A 395 7.69 -32.35 10.98
CA ALA A 395 6.93 -32.73 9.79
C ALA A 395 5.44 -32.37 9.95
N GLN A 396 4.84 -32.62 11.11
CA GLN A 396 3.45 -32.22 11.39
C GLN A 396 3.29 -30.71 11.35
N PHE A 397 4.18 -29.96 12.00
CA PHE A 397 4.12 -28.50 12.01
C PHE A 397 4.25 -27.92 10.59
N ILE A 398 5.27 -28.34 9.82
CA ILE A 398 5.49 -27.88 8.44
C ILE A 398 4.31 -28.25 7.54
N ASN A 399 3.69 -29.42 7.70
CA ASN A 399 2.51 -29.78 6.90
C ASN A 399 1.29 -28.89 7.22
N HIS A 400 1.12 -28.45 8.46
CA HIS A 400 0.06 -27.50 8.81
C HIS A 400 0.30 -26.09 8.26
N VAL A 401 1.53 -25.59 8.42
CA VAL A 401 1.83 -24.19 8.09
C VAL A 401 2.24 -24.00 6.62
N ASN A 402 2.96 -24.98 6.06
CA ASN A 402 3.64 -24.95 4.76
C ASN A 402 4.25 -23.56 4.46
N PRO A 403 5.46 -23.25 4.99
CA PRO A 403 6.01 -21.91 4.94
C PRO A 403 6.08 -21.36 3.51
N ALA A 404 5.56 -20.16 3.30
CA ALA A 404 5.49 -19.53 1.99
C ALA A 404 5.65 -18.01 2.05
N GLN A 405 5.92 -17.42 0.89
CA GLN A 405 6.08 -16.00 0.65
C GLN A 405 5.26 -15.58 -0.58
N ALA A 406 4.81 -14.34 -0.60
CA ALA A 406 4.15 -13.75 -1.77
C ALA A 406 4.79 -12.41 -2.14
N ILE A 407 4.79 -12.10 -3.44
CA ILE A 407 5.10 -10.77 -3.96
C ILE A 407 3.78 -10.13 -4.38
N LEU A 408 3.56 -8.92 -3.91
CA LEU A 408 2.40 -8.09 -4.24
C LEU A 408 2.86 -6.83 -4.98
N CYS A 409 2.08 -6.36 -5.94
CA CYS A 409 2.26 -5.06 -6.57
C CYS A 409 1.12 -4.10 -6.22
N GLY A 410 1.39 -2.80 -6.39
CA GLY A 410 0.44 -1.76 -6.03
C GLY A 410 0.21 -1.72 -4.52
N THR A 411 1.30 -1.69 -3.74
CA THR A 411 1.27 -1.62 -2.27
C THR A 411 1.74 -0.26 -1.77
N SER A 412 1.83 -0.09 -0.44
CA SER A 412 2.45 1.09 0.18
C SER A 412 2.99 0.77 1.57
N SER A 413 4.23 1.14 1.86
CA SER A 413 4.77 1.08 3.23
C SER A 413 4.16 2.16 4.16
N PHE A 414 3.50 3.17 3.60
CA PHE A 414 2.86 4.27 4.31
C PHE A 414 1.46 3.88 4.78
N ARG A 415 1.40 2.96 5.74
CA ARG A 415 0.16 2.50 6.37
C ARG A 415 -0.50 3.60 7.22
N LEU A 416 -1.82 3.62 7.30
CA LEU A 416 -2.58 4.67 8.01
C LEU A 416 -2.19 4.82 9.47
N ASP A 417 -1.99 3.69 10.17
CA ASP A 417 -1.60 3.71 11.58
C ASP A 417 -0.19 4.27 11.77
N LYS A 418 0.76 3.92 10.89
CA LYS A 418 2.12 4.45 10.86
C LYS A 418 2.14 5.92 10.50
N LEU A 419 1.41 6.36 9.48
CA LEU A 419 1.35 7.77 9.08
C LEU A 419 0.78 8.65 10.19
N ALA A 420 -0.32 8.24 10.82
CA ALA A 420 -0.88 8.95 11.95
C ALA A 420 0.10 9.03 13.14
N ARG A 421 0.87 7.95 13.36
CA ARG A 421 1.94 7.90 14.35
C ARG A 421 3.08 8.86 13.99
N TYR A 422 3.56 8.82 12.76
CA TYR A 422 4.68 9.62 12.26
C TYR A 422 4.38 11.12 12.22
N LEU A 423 3.11 11.51 12.04
CA LEU A 423 2.67 12.91 12.08
C LEU A 423 2.25 13.39 13.48
N SER A 424 2.31 12.52 14.50
CA SER A 424 2.02 12.86 15.90
C SER A 424 3.18 13.63 16.56
N SER A 425 2.96 14.19 17.75
CA SER A 425 4.00 14.94 18.48
C SER A 425 5.28 14.15 18.77
N GLU A 426 5.17 12.83 18.91
CA GLU A 426 6.29 11.92 19.16
C GLU A 426 6.76 11.20 17.88
N GLY A 427 6.20 11.53 16.71
CA GLY A 427 6.40 10.79 15.48
C GLY A 427 7.86 10.60 15.08
N ALA A 428 8.65 11.68 15.11
CA ALA A 428 10.09 11.60 14.87
C ALA A 428 10.79 10.69 15.89
N LYS A 429 10.54 10.84 17.19
CA LYS A 429 11.19 10.01 18.22
C LYS A 429 10.83 8.53 18.09
N GLN A 430 9.59 8.22 17.72
CA GLN A 430 9.13 6.84 17.54
C GLN A 430 9.68 6.20 16.27
N TYR A 431 10.08 7.00 15.28
CA TYR A 431 10.71 6.50 14.07
C TYR A 431 12.22 6.27 14.27
N PHE A 432 12.92 7.22 14.90
CA PHE A 432 14.35 7.09 15.22
C PHE A 432 14.54 6.39 16.58
N ILE A 433 14.19 5.10 16.64
CA ILE A 433 14.11 4.30 17.89
C ILE A 433 15.41 4.33 18.70
N ASP A 434 16.57 4.30 18.03
CA ASP A 434 17.88 4.14 18.66
C ASP A 434 18.59 5.47 18.97
N ASP A 435 18.14 6.58 18.38
CA ASP A 435 18.81 7.88 18.49
C ASP A 435 17.81 9.04 18.52
N SER A 436 18.03 10.00 19.43
CA SER A 436 17.27 11.26 19.36
C SER A 436 17.62 12.00 18.08
N PRO A 437 16.66 12.20 17.15
CA PRO A 437 16.97 12.83 15.88
C PRO A 437 17.37 14.27 16.10
N SER A 438 18.36 14.73 15.35
CA SER A 438 18.63 16.17 15.27
C SER A 438 17.39 16.92 14.76
N THR A 439 17.27 18.20 15.11
CA THR A 439 16.20 19.08 14.62
C THR A 439 16.02 19.00 13.10
N TRP A 440 17.12 18.91 12.37
CA TRP A 440 17.11 18.82 10.91
C TRP A 440 16.63 17.44 10.42
N GLN A 441 17.07 16.33 11.02
CA GLN A 441 16.55 14.99 10.69
C GLN A 441 15.05 14.90 10.94
N ALA A 442 14.59 15.43 12.08
CA ALA A 442 13.18 15.40 12.45
C ALA A 442 12.31 16.28 11.53
N GLN A 443 12.82 17.44 11.10
CA GLN A 443 12.17 18.29 10.10
C GLN A 443 12.10 17.59 8.73
N ARG A 444 13.22 17.03 8.25
CA ARG A 444 13.28 16.30 6.98
C ARG A 444 12.31 15.13 6.95
N PHE A 445 12.28 14.35 8.03
CA PHE A 445 11.33 13.25 8.19
C PHE A 445 9.88 13.75 8.07
N ALA A 446 9.52 14.84 8.75
CA ALA A 446 8.18 15.43 8.62
C ALA A 446 7.88 15.84 7.16
N ASP A 447 8.83 16.50 6.49
CA ASP A 447 8.68 16.93 5.10
C ASP A 447 8.48 15.73 4.15
N GLU A 448 9.24 14.63 4.31
CA GLU A 448 9.10 13.41 3.50
C GLU A 448 7.72 12.74 3.68
N ILE A 449 7.19 12.71 4.91
CA ILE A 449 5.84 12.19 5.16
C ILE A 449 4.76 13.12 4.58
N LEU A 450 4.92 14.43 4.74
CA LEU A 450 3.98 15.43 4.22
C LEU A 450 3.92 15.42 2.68
N GLU A 451 5.06 15.21 2.01
CA GLU A 451 5.12 15.01 0.56
C GLU A 451 4.35 13.79 0.07
N GLU A 452 4.27 12.74 0.88
CA GLU A 452 3.55 11.52 0.52
C GLU A 452 2.05 11.69 0.73
N VAL A 453 1.62 12.26 1.86
CA VAL A 453 0.19 12.38 2.18
C VAL A 453 -0.52 13.53 1.45
N LEU A 454 0.23 14.53 0.95
CA LEU A 454 -0.33 15.67 0.21
C LEU A 454 -0.10 15.58 -1.31
N GLY A 455 0.75 14.67 -1.78
CA GLY A 455 1.19 14.55 -3.19
C GLY A 455 2.14 15.68 -3.63
N VAL A 456 1.72 16.93 -3.43
CA VAL A 456 2.54 18.14 -3.58
C VAL A 456 2.51 18.92 -2.27
N TYR A 457 3.68 19.27 -1.75
CA TYR A 457 3.82 19.87 -0.42
C TYR A 457 4.58 21.18 -0.45
N GLU A 458 4.06 22.18 0.27
CA GLU A 458 4.72 23.46 0.49
C GLU A 458 5.21 23.59 1.94
N PRO A 459 6.53 23.63 2.18
CA PRO A 459 7.04 23.75 3.54
C PRO A 459 6.59 25.05 4.23
N PRO A 460 6.25 25.01 5.53
CA PRO A 460 5.92 26.21 6.26
C PRO A 460 7.17 27.10 6.43
N ARG A 461 6.96 28.40 6.55
CA ARG A 461 8.04 29.36 6.88
C ARG A 461 8.47 29.28 8.35
N ALA A 462 7.75 28.52 9.17
CA ALA A 462 8.03 28.35 10.58
C ALA A 462 9.38 27.62 10.79
N ARG A 463 10.14 28.05 11.80
CA ARG A 463 11.32 27.29 12.25
C ARG A 463 10.86 26.06 13.00
N TYR A 464 11.53 24.94 12.78
CA TYR A 464 11.30 23.73 13.55
C TYR A 464 11.68 23.96 15.02
N ARG A 465 10.75 23.74 15.95
CA ARG A 465 11.02 23.72 17.41
C ARG A 465 10.62 22.37 18.00
N THR A 466 9.41 21.94 17.69
CA THR A 466 8.91 20.59 17.99
C THR A 466 8.26 20.00 16.74
N HIS A 467 8.11 18.68 16.74
CA HIS A 467 7.52 17.98 15.60
C HIS A 467 6.07 18.41 15.37
N ASP A 468 5.23 18.38 16.41
CA ASP A 468 3.82 18.78 16.29
C ASP A 468 3.65 20.24 15.84
N GLN A 469 4.44 21.18 16.39
CA GLN A 469 4.35 22.58 15.96
C GLN A 469 4.67 22.73 14.46
N TYR A 470 5.68 22.01 13.97
CA TYR A 470 6.08 22.08 12.58
C TYR A 470 5.01 21.47 11.66
N VAL A 471 4.50 20.28 12.00
CA VAL A 471 3.43 19.63 11.24
C VAL A 471 2.15 20.49 11.26
N ALA A 472 1.77 21.06 12.41
CA ALA A 472 0.64 21.98 12.48
C ALA A 472 0.85 23.22 11.58
N ALA A 473 2.05 23.82 11.60
CA ALA A 473 2.38 24.94 10.73
C ALA A 473 2.33 24.57 9.24
N ALA A 474 2.72 23.34 8.87
CA ALA A 474 2.63 22.84 7.51
C ALA A 474 1.18 22.75 7.03
N PHE A 475 0.26 22.24 7.86
CA PHE A 475 -1.18 22.21 7.54
C PHE A 475 -1.85 23.58 7.57
N SER A 476 -1.24 24.59 8.22
CA SER A 476 -1.71 25.98 8.18
C SER A 476 -1.30 26.73 6.91
N VAL A 477 -0.43 26.16 6.05
CA VAL A 477 -0.16 26.72 4.72
C VAL A 477 -1.40 26.54 3.86
N ALA A 478 -1.95 27.63 3.32
CA ALA A 478 -3.23 27.63 2.61
C ALA A 478 -3.31 26.56 1.49
N GLY A 479 -2.27 26.45 0.65
CA GLY A 479 -2.22 25.44 -0.41
C GLY A 479 -2.19 24.00 0.12
N ASN A 480 -1.54 23.75 1.25
CA ASN A 480 -1.55 22.43 1.89
C ASN A 480 -2.92 22.12 2.50
N ARG A 481 -3.57 23.10 3.16
CA ARG A 481 -4.89 22.90 3.78
C ARG A 481 -5.94 22.52 2.75
N VAL A 482 -6.04 23.29 1.66
CA VAL A 482 -7.00 23.03 0.57
C VAL A 482 -6.80 21.64 -0.02
N ARG A 483 -5.54 21.24 -0.28
CA ARG A 483 -5.22 19.89 -0.77
C ARG A 483 -5.59 18.82 0.24
N ALA A 484 -5.21 19.01 1.49
CA ALA A 484 -5.50 18.06 2.56
C ALA A 484 -7.01 17.80 2.72
N ASP A 485 -7.83 18.84 2.61
CA ASP A 485 -9.30 18.71 2.69
C ASP A 485 -9.86 17.93 1.49
N ALA A 486 -9.43 18.26 0.28
CA ALA A 486 -9.84 17.58 -0.94
C ALA A 486 -9.40 16.10 -0.95
N ILE A 487 -8.17 15.83 -0.52
CA ILE A 487 -7.63 14.47 -0.41
C ILE A 487 -8.43 13.70 0.64
N TYR A 488 -8.67 14.26 1.82
CA TYR A 488 -9.47 13.60 2.86
C TYR A 488 -10.84 13.14 2.33
N LEU A 489 -11.59 14.02 1.66
CA LEU A 489 -12.89 13.68 1.09
C LEU A 489 -12.80 12.59 0.02
N SER A 490 -11.82 12.68 -0.89
CA SER A 490 -11.56 11.67 -1.92
C SER A 490 -11.23 10.30 -1.33
N LEU A 491 -10.45 10.25 -0.25
CA LEU A 491 -10.09 9.00 0.41
C LEU A 491 -11.28 8.36 1.14
N VAL A 492 -12.12 9.18 1.80
CA VAL A 492 -13.38 8.72 2.40
C VAL A 492 -14.33 8.16 1.35
N GLU A 493 -14.42 8.80 0.18
CA GLU A 493 -15.20 8.32 -0.96
C GLU A 493 -14.70 6.96 -1.46
N GLN A 494 -13.38 6.77 -1.61
CA GLN A 494 -12.78 5.50 -2.05
C GLN A 494 -13.09 4.36 -1.08
N ILE A 495 -12.97 4.59 0.23
CA ILE A 495 -13.34 3.62 1.27
C ILE A 495 -14.82 3.26 1.18
N ALA A 496 -15.71 4.26 1.08
CA ALA A 496 -17.15 4.04 1.00
C ALA A 496 -17.53 3.27 -0.27
N ARG A 497 -16.90 3.55 -1.41
CA ARG A 497 -17.13 2.83 -2.67
C ARG A 497 -16.74 1.36 -2.57
N LEU A 498 -15.55 1.06 -2.05
CA LEU A 498 -15.10 -0.33 -1.88
C LEU A 498 -16.01 -1.08 -0.91
N TRP A 499 -16.31 -0.50 0.26
CA TRP A 499 -17.15 -1.14 1.27
C TRP A 499 -18.59 -1.34 0.75
N GLY A 500 -19.16 -0.38 0.02
CA GLY A 500 -20.49 -0.51 -0.58
C GLY A 500 -20.57 -1.65 -1.60
N THR A 501 -19.49 -1.84 -2.37
CA THR A 501 -19.34 -2.98 -3.28
C THR A 501 -19.31 -4.30 -2.51
N LEU A 502 -18.51 -4.38 -1.44
CA LEU A 502 -18.40 -5.57 -0.59
C LEU A 502 -19.73 -5.92 0.10
N LEU A 503 -20.46 -4.92 0.63
CA LEU A 503 -21.78 -5.09 1.24
C LEU A 503 -22.82 -5.65 0.25
N ALA A 504 -22.81 -5.15 -0.99
CA ALA A 504 -23.77 -5.57 -2.00
C ALA A 504 -23.61 -7.04 -2.39
N VAL A 505 -22.36 -7.52 -2.51
CA VAL A 505 -22.08 -8.94 -2.74
C VAL A 505 -22.23 -9.81 -1.48
N ARG A 506 -22.65 -9.22 -0.35
CA ARG A 506 -22.76 -9.87 0.97
C ARG A 506 -21.42 -10.42 1.48
N GLY A 507 -20.32 -9.81 1.07
CA GLY A 507 -19.00 -10.13 1.59
C GLY A 507 -18.65 -9.33 2.83
N HIS A 508 -17.57 -9.71 3.50
CA HIS A 508 -17.02 -9.01 4.66
C HIS A 508 -15.53 -9.34 4.83
N SER A 509 -14.79 -8.55 5.62
CA SER A 509 -13.39 -8.82 5.96
C SER A 509 -13.16 -9.10 7.45
N ARG A 510 -14.23 -9.18 8.25
CA ARG A 510 -14.16 -9.22 9.73
C ARG A 510 -13.39 -8.04 10.34
N GLY A 511 -13.25 -6.96 9.59
CA GLY A 511 -12.46 -5.78 9.91
C GLY A 511 -11.05 -5.75 9.31
N GLU A 512 -10.45 -6.90 9.00
CA GLU A 512 -9.00 -7.00 8.76
C GLU A 512 -8.54 -6.19 7.54
N SER A 513 -9.34 -6.13 6.47
CA SER A 513 -9.01 -5.31 5.30
C SER A 513 -9.07 -3.80 5.57
N PHE A 514 -9.72 -3.37 6.65
CA PHE A 514 -9.89 -1.97 7.01
C PHE A 514 -9.07 -1.54 8.24
N VAL A 515 -8.28 -2.44 8.82
CA VAL A 515 -7.36 -2.09 9.92
C VAL A 515 -6.28 -1.14 9.40
N GLY A 516 -5.95 -0.09 10.15
CA GLY A 516 -5.00 0.95 9.71
C GLY A 516 -3.63 0.41 9.22
N ARG A 517 -3.16 -0.72 9.75
CA ARG A 517 -1.92 -1.39 9.30
C ARG A 517 -2.04 -2.04 7.91
N ASN A 518 -3.26 -2.33 7.46
CA ASN A 518 -3.60 -3.02 6.22
C ASN A 518 -4.10 -2.08 5.12
N VAL A 519 -4.21 -0.78 5.45
CA VAL A 519 -4.60 0.29 4.53
C VAL A 519 -3.40 1.23 4.34
N GLY A 520 -2.89 1.30 3.13
CA GLY A 520 -1.81 2.20 2.74
C GLY A 520 -2.33 3.47 2.09
N LEU A 521 -1.54 4.54 2.20
CA LEU A 521 -1.68 5.73 1.37
C LEU A 521 -0.49 5.84 0.45
N LYS A 522 -0.74 6.22 -0.80
CA LYS A 522 0.33 6.48 -1.76
C LYS A 522 0.00 7.70 -2.58
N SER A 523 1.01 8.53 -2.77
CA SER A 523 1.00 9.56 -3.79
C SER A 523 1.51 8.99 -5.11
N PHE A 524 0.74 9.19 -6.16
CA PHE A 524 1.02 8.63 -7.48
C PHE A 524 0.68 9.67 -8.57
N TRP A 525 1.36 9.56 -9.69
CA TRP A 525 1.23 10.40 -10.86
C TRP A 525 0.18 9.78 -11.78
N HIS A 526 -0.86 10.54 -12.10
CA HIS A 526 -1.95 10.05 -12.94
C HIS A 526 -2.69 11.19 -13.63
N ASN A 527 -2.99 10.99 -14.91
CA ASN A 527 -3.55 12.01 -15.80
C ASN A 527 -2.81 13.34 -15.68
N GLY A 528 -1.48 13.29 -15.67
CA GLY A 528 -0.63 14.48 -15.64
C GLY A 528 -0.58 15.21 -14.29
N GLU A 529 -1.08 14.62 -13.20
CA GLU A 529 -1.10 15.25 -11.88
C GLU A 529 -0.73 14.30 -10.74
N TRP A 530 -0.18 14.86 -9.66
CA TRP A 530 0.03 14.10 -8.41
C TRP A 530 -1.29 13.99 -7.64
N GLN A 531 -1.68 12.76 -7.36
CA GLN A 531 -2.88 12.42 -6.60
C GLN A 531 -2.50 11.54 -5.41
N VAL A 532 -3.39 11.43 -4.43
CA VAL A 532 -3.23 10.53 -3.27
C VAL A 532 -4.40 9.55 -3.25
N ARG A 533 -4.10 8.25 -3.13
CA ARG A 533 -5.09 7.18 -3.12
C ARG A 533 -4.84 6.24 -1.95
N ILE A 534 -5.91 5.54 -1.57
CA ILE A 534 -5.84 4.41 -0.65
C ILE A 534 -5.51 3.14 -1.43
N ILE A 535 -4.77 2.25 -0.76
CA ILE A 535 -4.52 0.88 -1.21
C ILE A 535 -4.84 -0.07 -0.05
N PHE A 536 -5.73 -1.03 -0.26
CA PHE A 536 -6.01 -2.12 0.68
C PHE A 536 -5.12 -3.32 0.33
N MET A 537 -4.37 -3.84 1.30
CA MET A 537 -3.27 -4.78 1.01
C MET A 537 -3.39 -6.14 1.71
N ASP A 538 -4.30 -6.28 2.66
CA ASP A 538 -4.43 -7.49 3.47
C ASP A 538 -5.88 -7.96 3.53
N HIS A 539 -6.09 -9.22 3.16
CA HIS A 539 -7.41 -9.79 2.91
C HIS A 539 -7.55 -11.17 3.54
N ASP A 540 -6.82 -11.42 4.64
CA ASP A 540 -6.71 -12.69 5.36
C ASP A 540 -8.03 -13.24 5.92
N ALA A 541 -9.02 -12.36 6.09
CA ALA A 541 -10.38 -12.70 6.51
C ALA A 541 -11.47 -12.21 5.53
N LEU A 542 -11.11 -11.89 4.28
CA LEU A 542 -12.06 -11.48 3.23
C LEU A 542 -12.85 -12.69 2.72
N GLU A 543 -14.14 -12.72 3.02
CA GLU A 543 -15.09 -13.72 2.55
C GLU A 543 -16.09 -13.09 1.58
N ILE A 544 -16.27 -13.73 0.42
CA ILE A 544 -17.26 -13.34 -0.60
C ILE A 544 -18.01 -14.61 -1.02
N PRO A 545 -19.37 -14.65 -0.95
CA PRO A 545 -20.13 -15.84 -1.31
C PRO A 545 -19.82 -16.35 -2.72
N GLY A 546 -19.41 -17.60 -2.88
CA GLY A 546 -19.08 -18.27 -4.14
C GLY A 546 -20.27 -18.87 -4.92
N PRO A 547 -20.01 -19.50 -6.08
CA PRO A 547 -21.00 -20.27 -6.84
C PRO A 547 -21.66 -21.41 -6.05
N GLU A 548 -21.01 -21.89 -5.00
CA GLU A 548 -21.49 -22.91 -4.07
C GLU A 548 -22.50 -22.38 -3.04
N ASN A 549 -22.54 -21.07 -2.80
CA ASN A 549 -23.42 -20.47 -1.80
C ASN A 549 -24.77 -20.09 -2.41
N LYS A 550 -25.82 -20.86 -2.12
CA LYS A 550 -27.20 -20.62 -2.62
C LYS A 550 -28.01 -19.62 -1.81
N PHE A 551 -27.54 -19.26 -0.61
CA PHE A 551 -28.30 -18.46 0.36
C PHE A 551 -27.40 -17.43 1.05
N PHE A 552 -28.00 -16.31 1.44
CA PHE A 552 -27.37 -15.35 2.31
C PHE A 552 -27.46 -15.81 3.78
N TYR A 553 -26.32 -16.07 4.42
CA TYR A 553 -26.23 -16.50 5.81
C TYR A 553 -26.03 -15.31 6.76
N ALA A 554 -27.11 -14.57 7.01
CA ALA A 554 -27.08 -13.35 7.82
C ALA A 554 -26.42 -13.52 9.20
N HIS A 555 -26.57 -14.69 9.85
CA HIS A 555 -25.97 -14.97 11.16
C HIS A 555 -24.44 -14.93 11.13
N GLY A 556 -23.81 -15.39 10.05
CA GLY A 556 -22.36 -15.30 9.87
C GLY A 556 -21.92 -13.94 9.35
N THR A 557 -22.63 -13.41 8.35
CA THR A 557 -22.21 -12.18 7.67
C THR A 557 -22.41 -10.90 8.48
N MET A 558 -23.53 -10.76 9.20
CA MET A 558 -23.86 -9.50 9.88
C MET A 558 -22.90 -9.11 11.01
N PRO A 559 -22.47 -10.02 11.91
CA PRO A 559 -21.45 -9.70 12.91
C PRO A 559 -20.15 -9.20 12.26
N ASN A 560 -19.71 -9.84 11.18
CA ASN A 560 -18.44 -9.51 10.50
C ASN A 560 -18.53 -8.22 9.69
N THR A 561 -19.67 -7.98 9.04
CA THR A 561 -19.99 -6.72 8.37
C THR A 561 -20.02 -5.56 9.36
N PHE A 562 -20.58 -5.81 10.55
CA PHE A 562 -20.56 -4.83 11.63
C PHE A 562 -19.13 -4.56 12.13
N LEU A 563 -18.25 -5.57 12.20
CA LEU A 563 -16.83 -5.37 12.49
C LEU A 563 -16.14 -4.52 11.41
N ASP A 564 -16.42 -4.76 10.12
CA ASP A 564 -15.93 -3.90 9.03
C ASP A 564 -16.35 -2.43 9.25
N GLU A 565 -17.63 -2.15 9.53
CA GLU A 565 -18.12 -0.79 9.83
C GLU A 565 -17.31 -0.13 10.96
N ARG A 566 -17.00 -0.89 12.02
CA ARG A 566 -16.25 -0.37 13.17
C ARG A 566 -14.82 -0.01 12.81
N HIS A 567 -14.13 -0.88 12.07
CA HIS A 567 -12.77 -0.59 11.61
C HIS A 567 -12.73 0.55 10.59
N ILE A 568 -13.82 0.80 9.86
CA ILE A 568 -13.90 1.92 8.93
C ILE A 568 -14.24 3.25 9.63
N TRP A 569 -15.29 3.28 10.45
CA TRP A 569 -15.92 4.53 10.91
C TRP A 569 -15.78 4.81 12.42
N SER A 570 -15.43 3.83 13.27
CA SER A 570 -15.37 3.94 14.75
C SER A 570 -16.56 4.66 15.43
N ARG A 571 -17.78 4.46 14.93
CA ARG A 571 -18.98 5.17 15.45
C ARG A 571 -19.46 4.66 16.82
N LEU A 572 -18.95 3.53 17.29
CA LEU A 572 -19.40 2.85 18.51
C LEU A 572 -18.19 2.32 19.28
N ARG A 573 -17.95 2.90 20.48
CA ARG A 573 -16.94 2.45 21.47
C ARG A 573 -15.48 2.74 21.07
N PRO A 574 -15.03 4.02 21.13
CA PRO A 574 -13.63 4.40 20.87
C PRO A 574 -12.63 3.78 21.87
N ASP A 575 -13.12 3.29 23.02
CA ASP A 575 -12.34 2.58 24.04
C ASP A 575 -11.80 1.21 23.57
N MET A 576 -12.54 0.49 22.72
CA MET A 576 -12.13 -0.84 22.23
C MET A 576 -11.44 -0.80 20.85
N PHE A 577 -11.69 0.25 20.06
CA PHE A 577 -11.14 0.44 18.72
C PHE A 577 -10.43 1.78 18.71
N ALA A 578 -9.18 1.77 19.19
CA ALA A 578 -8.41 2.98 19.48
C ALA A 578 -8.41 3.98 18.32
N THR A 579 -8.47 3.53 17.06
CA THR A 579 -8.74 4.38 15.88
C THR A 579 -9.22 3.53 14.67
N SER A 580 -10.23 4.00 13.93
CA SER A 580 -10.65 3.44 12.62
C SER A 580 -9.83 3.98 11.45
N ALA A 581 -9.98 3.43 10.25
CA ALA A 581 -9.39 3.97 9.02
C ALA A 581 -9.69 5.46 8.84
N VAL A 582 -10.97 5.88 8.95
CA VAL A 582 -11.35 7.30 8.83
C VAL A 582 -10.85 8.11 10.03
N GLY A 583 -10.80 7.52 11.22
CA GLY A 583 -10.17 8.16 12.38
C GLY A 583 -8.68 8.44 12.18
N TYR A 584 -7.96 7.55 11.47
CA TYR A 584 -6.57 7.79 11.09
C TYR A 584 -6.47 8.89 10.04
N LEU A 585 -7.36 8.90 9.04
CA LEU A 585 -7.43 9.99 8.06
C LEU A 585 -7.69 11.34 8.74
N ASN A 586 -8.60 11.40 9.72
CA ASN A 586 -8.86 12.61 10.51
C ASN A 586 -7.59 13.12 11.20
N LYS A 587 -6.80 12.21 11.79
CA LYS A 587 -5.52 12.55 12.44
C LYS A 587 -4.45 13.00 11.43
N ILE A 588 -4.29 12.27 10.32
CA ILE A 588 -3.30 12.55 9.27
C ILE A 588 -3.57 13.91 8.64
N TYR A 589 -4.82 14.16 8.23
CA TYR A 589 -5.19 15.38 7.52
C TYR A 589 -5.64 16.50 8.45
N ARG A 590 -5.70 16.29 9.77
CA ARG A 590 -6.20 17.26 10.76
C ARG A 590 -7.60 17.79 10.36
N ALA A 591 -8.49 16.87 9.98
CA ALA A 591 -9.86 17.19 9.59
C ALA A 591 -10.64 17.69 10.82
N GLY A 592 -11.21 18.89 10.73
CA GLY A 592 -12.13 19.41 11.74
C GLY A 592 -13.53 18.81 11.60
N ASP A 593 -14.39 19.07 12.59
CA ASP A 593 -15.74 18.48 12.67
C ASP A 593 -16.60 18.76 11.43
N ASP A 594 -16.51 19.96 10.85
CA ASP A 594 -17.27 20.31 9.64
C ASP A 594 -16.84 19.49 8.42
N LEU A 595 -15.53 19.27 8.26
CA LEU A 595 -14.99 18.47 7.14
C LEU A 595 -15.28 16.99 7.35
N ASP A 596 -15.18 16.47 8.58
CA ASP A 596 -15.59 15.11 8.90
C ASP A 596 -17.08 14.92 8.61
N ALA A 597 -17.95 15.85 9.02
CA ALA A 597 -19.38 15.80 8.72
C ALA A 597 -19.67 15.78 7.20
N GLN A 598 -18.95 16.59 6.41
CA GLN A 598 -19.00 16.52 4.95
C GLN A 598 -18.55 15.16 4.42
N GLY A 599 -17.45 14.62 4.94
CA GLY A 599 -16.95 13.28 4.62
C GLY A 599 -17.95 12.18 4.96
N GLN A 600 -18.60 12.23 6.13
CA GLN A 600 -19.64 11.28 6.53
C GLN A 600 -20.86 11.34 5.59
N GLN A 601 -21.24 12.54 5.15
CA GLN A 601 -22.35 12.71 4.21
C GLN A 601 -21.99 12.16 2.82
N LEU A 602 -20.79 12.49 2.31
CA LEU A 602 -20.25 11.95 1.07
C LEU A 602 -20.19 10.42 1.11
N ALA A 603 -19.64 9.85 2.20
CA ALA A 603 -19.58 8.41 2.41
C ALA A 603 -20.95 7.74 2.32
N ARG A 604 -21.99 8.32 2.92
CA ARG A 604 -23.36 7.75 2.87
C ARG A 604 -23.90 7.69 1.44
N VAL A 605 -23.68 8.73 0.65
CA VAL A 605 -24.12 8.80 -0.76
C VAL A 605 -23.34 7.77 -1.58
N THR A 606 -22.01 7.83 -1.53
CA THR A 606 -21.14 6.93 -2.30
C THR A 606 -21.35 5.46 -1.94
N LEU A 607 -21.54 5.16 -0.65
CA LEU A 607 -21.83 3.80 -0.18
C LEU A 607 -23.13 3.27 -0.80
N LYS A 608 -24.18 4.08 -0.80
CA LYS A 608 -25.49 3.74 -1.37
C LYS A 608 -25.39 3.53 -2.88
N ASP A 609 -24.69 4.41 -3.58
CA ASP A 609 -24.51 4.33 -5.03
C ASP A 609 -23.71 3.08 -5.41
N ALA A 610 -22.59 2.81 -4.75
CA ALA A 610 -21.77 1.62 -4.98
C ALA A 610 -22.54 0.33 -4.66
N TYR A 611 -23.32 0.33 -3.58
CA TYR A 611 -24.15 -0.81 -3.19
C TYR A 611 -25.19 -1.13 -4.28
N ARG A 612 -25.97 -0.13 -4.70
CA ARG A 612 -27.03 -0.29 -5.71
C ARG A 612 -26.48 -0.64 -7.09
N LYS A 613 -25.40 0.03 -7.50
CA LYS A 613 -24.72 -0.26 -8.77
C LYS A 613 -24.26 -1.72 -8.80
N THR A 614 -23.64 -2.20 -7.72
CA THR A 614 -23.22 -3.60 -7.62
C THR A 614 -24.40 -4.57 -7.72
N LEU A 615 -25.49 -4.35 -6.98
CA LEU A 615 -26.68 -5.21 -7.08
C LEU A 615 -27.27 -5.27 -8.50
N ARG A 616 -27.32 -4.12 -9.19
CA ARG A 616 -27.77 -4.05 -10.58
C ARG A 616 -26.84 -4.85 -11.50
N GLU A 617 -25.54 -4.62 -11.41
CA GLU A 617 -24.54 -5.31 -12.23
C GLU A 617 -24.53 -6.82 -11.97
N MET A 618 -24.75 -7.26 -10.73
CA MET A 618 -24.92 -8.68 -10.40
C MET A 618 -26.13 -9.31 -11.11
N THR A 619 -27.08 -8.53 -11.63
CA THR A 619 -28.23 -9.05 -12.38
C THR A 619 -28.00 -9.00 -13.89
N VAL A 620 -27.33 -7.95 -14.39
CA VAL A 620 -27.22 -7.70 -15.84
C VAL A 620 -25.88 -8.12 -16.45
N ASN A 621 -24.79 -8.11 -15.68
CA ASN A 621 -23.46 -8.43 -16.17
C ASN A 621 -23.22 -9.95 -16.09
N ALA A 622 -23.12 -10.61 -17.24
CA ALA A 622 -22.97 -12.06 -17.32
C ALA A 622 -21.68 -12.58 -16.66
N GLN A 623 -20.57 -11.84 -16.78
CA GLN A 623 -19.29 -12.21 -16.15
C GLN A 623 -19.39 -12.10 -14.62
N LEU A 624 -19.98 -11.03 -14.11
CA LEU A 624 -20.16 -10.85 -12.67
C LEU A 624 -21.10 -11.91 -12.10
N ARG A 625 -22.21 -12.20 -12.80
CA ARG A 625 -23.16 -13.27 -12.43
C ARG A 625 -22.49 -14.63 -12.30
N ALA A 626 -21.58 -14.97 -13.21
CA ALA A 626 -20.90 -16.26 -13.21
C ALA A 626 -20.05 -16.49 -11.95
N LEU A 627 -19.70 -15.43 -11.22
CA LEU A 627 -18.97 -15.54 -9.95
C LEU A 627 -19.88 -15.99 -8.79
N PHE A 628 -21.20 -16.05 -8.94
CA PHE A 628 -22.13 -16.35 -7.86
C PHE A 628 -23.14 -17.42 -8.26
N ASN A 629 -23.81 -17.99 -7.26
CA ASN A 629 -24.92 -18.89 -7.50
C ASN A 629 -26.14 -18.10 -8.02
N GLN A 630 -26.80 -18.58 -9.09
CA GLN A 630 -28.00 -17.93 -9.63
C GLN A 630 -29.13 -17.78 -8.58
N GLU A 631 -29.35 -18.81 -7.76
CA GLU A 631 -30.36 -18.79 -6.70
C GLU A 631 -30.02 -17.76 -5.59
N PHE A 632 -28.72 -17.50 -5.36
CA PHE A 632 -28.27 -16.45 -4.45
C PHE A 632 -28.58 -15.06 -5.01
N ILE A 633 -28.30 -14.81 -6.29
CA ILE A 633 -28.57 -13.53 -6.95
C ILE A 633 -30.06 -13.18 -6.91
N GLU A 634 -30.93 -14.14 -7.27
CA GLU A 634 -32.41 -13.99 -7.26
C GLU A 634 -32.98 -13.65 -5.88
N ARG A 635 -32.20 -13.89 -4.83
CA ARG A 635 -32.56 -13.73 -3.43
C ARG A 635 -31.89 -12.55 -2.73
N LEU A 636 -30.98 -11.83 -3.39
CA LEU A 636 -30.26 -10.70 -2.79
C LEU A 636 -31.23 -9.63 -2.23
N CYS A 637 -32.28 -9.33 -2.99
CA CYS A 637 -33.27 -8.32 -2.63
C CYS A 637 -34.26 -8.78 -1.53
N ASP A 638 -34.35 -10.08 -1.25
CA ASP A 638 -35.26 -10.59 -0.20
C ASP A 638 -34.80 -10.13 1.19
N TRP A 639 -33.48 -10.10 1.39
CA TRP A 639 -32.89 -9.53 2.60
C TRP A 639 -33.21 -8.05 2.73
N ASP A 640 -33.06 -7.29 1.64
CA ASP A 640 -33.31 -5.84 1.64
C ASP A 640 -34.78 -5.53 1.93
N GLU A 641 -35.72 -6.30 1.36
CA GLU A 641 -37.16 -6.15 1.66
C GLU A 641 -37.50 -6.50 3.12
N LEU A 642 -36.85 -7.53 3.67
CA LEU A 642 -37.01 -7.88 5.09
C LEU A 642 -36.49 -6.79 6.01
N VAL A 643 -35.27 -6.30 5.77
CA VAL A 643 -34.66 -5.23 6.57
C VAL A 643 -35.51 -3.98 6.49
N HIS A 644 -35.81 -3.50 5.29
CA HIS A 644 -36.61 -2.29 5.07
C HIS A 644 -37.97 -2.38 5.76
N GLY A 645 -38.72 -3.46 5.51
CA GLY A 645 -40.03 -3.65 6.10
C GLY A 645 -39.99 -3.78 7.62
N ARG A 646 -38.97 -4.45 8.18
CA ARG A 646 -38.80 -4.59 9.64
C ARG A 646 -38.48 -3.26 10.32
N LEU A 647 -37.62 -2.44 9.71
CA LEU A 647 -37.23 -1.14 10.27
C LEU A 647 -38.39 -0.13 10.31
N GLN A 648 -39.36 -0.24 9.40
CA GLN A 648 -40.52 0.66 9.31
C GLN A 648 -41.65 0.38 10.32
N LEU A 649 -41.63 -0.75 11.04
CA LEU A 649 -42.79 -1.17 11.84
C LEU A 649 -43.11 -0.28 13.05
N ASN A 650 -42.24 0.66 13.46
CA ASN A 650 -42.44 1.66 14.53
C ASN A 650 -43.10 1.14 15.84
N GLY A 651 -43.04 -0.17 16.12
CA GLY A 651 -43.66 -0.79 17.30
C GLY A 651 -45.15 -1.16 17.17
N ASP A 652 -45.82 -0.94 16.03
CA ASP A 652 -47.24 -1.30 15.83
C ASP A 652 -47.41 -2.83 15.71
N LYS A 653 -48.09 -3.43 16.69
CA LYS A 653 -48.31 -4.89 16.76
C LYS A 653 -49.14 -5.43 15.58
N SER A 654 -50.11 -4.67 15.09
CA SER A 654 -51.01 -5.09 14.02
C SER A 654 -50.30 -5.07 12.66
N VAL A 655 -49.56 -4.00 12.38
CA VAL A 655 -48.74 -3.84 11.18
C VAL A 655 -47.64 -4.90 11.17
N ASN A 656 -47.00 -5.15 12.32
CA ASN A 656 -46.01 -6.21 12.48
C ASN A 656 -46.59 -7.60 12.15
N ALA A 657 -47.77 -7.96 12.67
CA ALA A 657 -48.39 -9.25 12.36
C ALA A 657 -48.75 -9.41 10.87
N LYS A 658 -49.22 -8.35 10.21
CA LYS A 658 -49.48 -8.34 8.76
C LYS A 658 -48.16 -8.51 7.96
N TRP A 659 -47.13 -7.76 8.32
CA TRP A 659 -45.81 -7.86 7.70
C TRP A 659 -45.19 -9.26 7.87
N LYS A 660 -45.19 -9.82 9.08
CA LYS A 660 -44.67 -11.18 9.35
C LYS A 660 -45.35 -12.23 8.45
N ARG A 661 -46.69 -12.17 8.33
CA ARG A 661 -47.44 -13.09 7.44
C ARG A 661 -47.06 -12.91 5.97
N LYS A 662 -46.92 -11.67 5.49
CA LYS A 662 -46.48 -11.36 4.12
C LYS A 662 -45.09 -11.96 3.85
N MET A 663 -44.13 -11.70 4.73
CA MET A 663 -42.74 -12.13 4.57
C MET A 663 -42.57 -13.64 4.68
N LYS A 664 -43.25 -14.30 5.63
CA LYS A 664 -43.25 -15.78 5.72
C LYS A 664 -43.80 -16.42 4.43
N ARG A 665 -44.86 -15.83 3.86
CA ARG A 665 -45.42 -16.30 2.57
C ARG A 665 -44.43 -16.09 1.41
N MET A 666 -43.79 -14.93 1.34
CA MET A 666 -42.79 -14.62 0.31
C MET A 666 -41.61 -15.60 0.36
N LEU A 667 -41.00 -15.78 1.53
CA LEU A 667 -39.87 -16.69 1.71
C LEU A 667 -40.27 -18.15 1.43
N SER A 668 -41.46 -18.57 1.87
CA SER A 668 -41.98 -19.90 1.55
C SER A 668 -42.19 -20.11 0.05
N ALA A 669 -42.74 -19.11 -0.66
CA ALA A 669 -42.92 -19.17 -2.11
C ALA A 669 -41.58 -19.26 -2.85
N LYS A 670 -40.53 -18.62 -2.32
CA LYS A 670 -39.15 -18.71 -2.82
C LYS A 670 -38.36 -19.90 -2.29
N ARG A 671 -39.02 -20.88 -1.65
CA ARG A 671 -38.43 -22.15 -1.17
C ARG A 671 -37.34 -21.98 -0.10
N TYR A 672 -37.39 -20.91 0.70
CA TYR A 672 -36.55 -20.82 1.90
C TYR A 672 -36.95 -21.89 2.92
N ARG A 673 -35.99 -22.30 3.76
CA ARG A 673 -36.26 -23.14 4.94
C ARG A 673 -37.24 -22.43 5.87
N ARG A 674 -38.08 -23.20 6.57
CA ARG A 674 -39.16 -22.66 7.42
C ARG A 674 -38.62 -21.73 8.52
N GLU A 675 -37.42 -22.03 9.01
CA GLU A 675 -36.73 -21.31 10.08
C GLU A 675 -36.04 -20.03 9.59
N ALA A 676 -35.86 -19.84 8.28
CA ALA A 676 -35.09 -18.73 7.71
C ALA A 676 -35.67 -17.36 8.09
N PHE A 677 -37.00 -17.24 8.10
CA PHE A 677 -37.66 -15.99 8.51
C PHE A 677 -37.32 -15.61 9.95
N ASP A 678 -37.48 -16.56 10.87
CA ASP A 678 -37.31 -16.28 12.29
C ASP A 678 -35.83 -15.98 12.59
N SER A 679 -34.89 -16.68 11.93
CA SER A 679 -33.45 -16.38 11.97
C SER A 679 -33.12 -14.99 11.41
N TYR A 680 -33.68 -14.59 10.27
CA TYR A 680 -33.44 -13.25 9.71
C TYR A 680 -34.00 -12.15 10.61
N VAL A 681 -35.21 -12.32 11.18
CA VAL A 681 -35.77 -11.32 12.11
C VAL A 681 -34.91 -11.18 13.36
N GLU A 682 -34.44 -12.29 13.92
CA GLU A 682 -33.54 -12.28 15.08
C GLU A 682 -32.27 -11.48 14.78
N ILE A 683 -31.63 -11.73 13.64
CA ILE A 683 -30.42 -11.00 13.24
C ILE A 683 -30.70 -9.52 12.97
N ILE A 684 -31.81 -9.18 12.32
CA ILE A 684 -32.20 -7.78 12.11
C ILE A 684 -32.42 -7.07 13.45
N ASP A 685 -33.11 -7.71 14.39
CA ASP A 685 -33.35 -7.13 15.72
C ASP A 685 -32.04 -6.99 16.52
N LYS A 686 -31.15 -8.00 16.46
CA LYS A 686 -29.83 -7.98 17.10
C LYS A 686 -28.92 -6.87 16.57
N TYR A 687 -28.94 -6.60 15.27
CA TYR A 687 -28.12 -5.58 14.61
C TYR A 687 -28.94 -4.35 14.17
N ARG A 688 -30.06 -4.07 14.85
CA ARG A 688 -31.02 -3.04 14.43
C ARG A 688 -30.39 -1.65 14.31
N GLU A 689 -29.53 -1.24 15.24
CA GLU A 689 -28.89 0.07 15.20
C GLU A 689 -27.95 0.22 13.99
N PHE A 690 -27.19 -0.83 13.66
CA PHE A 690 -26.35 -0.87 12.46
C PHE A 690 -27.18 -0.71 11.19
N LEU A 691 -28.26 -1.47 11.09
CA LEU A 691 -29.17 -1.44 9.95
C LEU A 691 -29.90 -0.11 9.85
N LEU A 692 -30.27 0.52 10.97
CA LEU A 692 -30.87 1.86 10.99
C LEU A 692 -29.90 2.94 10.52
N ARG A 693 -28.60 2.86 10.82
CA ARG A 693 -27.62 3.84 10.30
C ARG A 693 -27.39 3.72 8.79
N ASN A 694 -27.65 2.54 8.26
CA ASN A 694 -27.43 2.18 6.86
C ASN A 694 -28.76 1.90 6.13
N TRP A 695 -29.89 2.40 6.67
CA TRP A 695 -31.23 2.09 6.18
C TRP A 695 -31.41 2.47 4.70
N GLN A 696 -30.72 3.52 4.26
CA GLN A 696 -30.74 4.03 2.89
C GLN A 696 -30.22 3.03 1.85
N LEU A 697 -29.46 2.01 2.26
CA LEU A 697 -29.00 0.93 1.39
C LEU A 697 -30.15 0.00 1.00
N PHE A 698 -31.09 -0.20 1.91
CA PHE A 698 -32.21 -1.13 1.78
C PHE A 698 -33.49 -0.46 1.29
N ASP A 699 -33.42 0.84 0.96
CA ASP A 699 -34.57 1.57 0.44
C ASP A 699 -34.90 1.07 -0.97
N ILE A 700 -36.02 0.36 -1.07
CA ILE A 700 -36.54 -0.17 -2.32
C ILE A 700 -37.09 1.03 -3.08
N GLU A 701 -36.31 1.55 -4.03
CA GLU A 701 -36.84 2.45 -5.05
C GLU A 701 -37.92 1.67 -5.78
N ARG A 702 -39.18 1.99 -5.45
CA ARG A 702 -40.30 1.52 -6.25
C ARG A 702 -40.10 2.15 -7.61
N ASP A 703 -39.80 1.32 -8.59
CA ASP A 703 -39.77 1.74 -9.99
C ASP A 703 -41.06 2.53 -10.26
N PRO A 704 -40.97 3.83 -10.60
CA PRO A 704 -42.15 4.65 -10.88
C PRO A 704 -43.05 4.01 -11.95
N SER A 705 -42.47 3.21 -12.85
CA SER A 705 -43.22 2.48 -13.88
C SER A 705 -44.08 1.34 -13.33
N GLN A 706 -43.76 0.79 -12.15
CA GLN A 706 -44.58 -0.20 -11.44
C GLN A 706 -45.65 0.44 -10.55
N MET A 707 -45.49 1.69 -10.12
CA MET A 707 -46.52 2.40 -9.34
C MET A 707 -47.73 2.83 -10.18
N ASN A 708 -47.60 2.93 -11.50
CA ASN A 708 -48.73 3.22 -12.42
C ASN A 708 -49.53 1.97 -12.84
N ARG A 709 -49.26 0.78 -12.25
CA ARG A 709 -49.97 -0.48 -12.54
C ARG A 709 -50.73 -1.06 -11.34
N GLN A 710 -50.90 -0.29 -10.26
CA GLN A 710 -51.81 -0.58 -9.14
C GLN A 710 -52.84 0.54 -9.05
#